data_AF-A0A4Q9FSD5-F1
#
_entry.id   AF-A0A4Q9FSD5-F1
#
_cell.length_a   1.000
_cell.length_b   1.000
_cell.length_c   1.000
_cell.angle_alpha   90.00
_cell.angle_beta   90.00
_cell.angle_gamma   90.00
#
_symmetry.space_group_name_H-M   'P 1'
#
loop_
_entity.id
_entity.type
_entity.pdbx_description
1 polymer ?
#
loop_
_entity_poly.entity_id
_entity_poly.type
_entity_poly.pdbx_seq_one_letter_code
_entity_poly.pdbx_strand_id
1 'polypeptide(L)'
;MDTSNWVLQFLGRLHPLLVHFPIGLLVVALLLEILTIGGKRKGLREGINWMIYIGAGFAVFSALFGWFLKTQEAYTGDLVDNHQYTGIATSVLAIVTAIILKNSLKKTIVNLKAYRFMLFATVVLLTIAGHLGANLTHGEDYLTAVFPGSKEGYSNKESGALLSELKGADSLSGLQKDKLNLEVRGLFAHKCYQCHSENKQKGELVLETKQGVFKGGKSGLAIVPGNPEESEIYKRIILPSDNKKVMPTKGKLLTADEIALVKLWITEGAHWSDKAVKVFPEAKLSLLKPELPKVEDITHPIDKLIAIYFDKNNLDWQEVIDDRAFIRRAYLDAVGLLPEPSVVKDFVNDNNPNKREALVDALLNDNQNYTQHWLSFWNDLLRNDYYSVGGKKQITDWLYNSLIKNKSYDQIVTELVNPVKGSEGFIQGVKWRGVVNASQRTEMQAAQNIGQSLMGVNVKCASCHNSFISNLTLDQAYGFATIFSDSILELNRCDKPIGKMAKANFLYPELGNVEGETVKDRLLKLSEVMVQRDNGRLYRTIANRFWDRLMGRGIVEPLDEMDNVPWDADVLDWLSADFIDSGSDLKHLIKQIMTSRVYQLPMVNYKKAEDLKTKYVFKGPVTRRLSAEQFSDAVSQIIAPLYPQVAFNPNGDDIKAIRIWHLEEDLGRVVLPEPGKRYFRKSFQVLRESVKKAKILISVDNSYVLYLNGKKILENNNSKVVDKIDITNDLNKVKNTIAIIGKNEGTIANPAGILFALKLEYESGKSTILKSDKSWVSSRELPKGDWTALNYNDSSWLKVRDYSTRNFKNWGQLLDFTFKPHNEKFARASLVKQHPFMKALGRPSREIVTTSREDQATLLQALELTNGEFFNSILEEGAQSWLKKYGEDSNMMVENLYQKALSRNPMEEEKKIMLNVLGETPKQQQLQDVFWAILMSPEFQFIN
;
A
#
# COMPACT_ATOMS: atom_id res chain seq x y z
N MET A 1 10.85 58.74 -11.08
CA MET A 1 11.52 57.69 -11.87
C MET A 1 10.53 57.20 -12.92
N ASP A 2 10.81 57.58 -14.16
CA ASP A 2 10.21 57.23 -15.45
C ASP A 2 8.96 56.31 -15.49
N THR A 3 7.83 56.92 -15.88
CA THR A 3 6.59 56.25 -16.31
C THR A 3 6.70 55.60 -17.70
N SER A 4 7.89 55.57 -18.31
CA SER A 4 8.12 55.21 -19.71
C SER A 4 8.32 53.70 -19.98
N ASN A 5 8.18 52.81 -18.98
CA ASN A 5 8.55 51.40 -19.15
C ASN A 5 7.53 50.34 -18.69
N TRP A 6 6.26 50.72 -18.46
CA TRP A 6 5.23 49.78 -18.02
C TRP A 6 4.95 48.66 -19.05
N VAL A 7 5.14 48.94 -20.36
CA VAL A 7 4.97 47.94 -21.43
C VAL A 7 6.02 46.86 -21.31
N LEU A 8 7.30 47.21 -21.13
CA LEU A 8 8.35 46.20 -20.93
C LEU A 8 8.12 45.44 -19.63
N GLN A 9 7.53 46.07 -18.60
CA GLN A 9 7.15 45.40 -17.35
C GLN A 9 6.03 44.39 -17.52
N PHE A 10 5.02 44.77 -18.28
CA PHE A 10 3.94 43.86 -18.64
C PHE A 10 4.48 42.68 -19.47
N LEU A 11 5.29 42.93 -20.50
CA LEU A 11 5.87 41.89 -21.34
C LEU A 11 6.81 40.97 -20.54
N GLY A 12 7.63 41.51 -19.64
CA GLY A 12 8.47 40.70 -18.75
C GLY A 12 7.64 39.74 -17.88
N ARG A 13 6.53 40.21 -17.31
CA ARG A 13 5.61 39.40 -16.50
C ARG A 13 4.87 38.32 -17.29
N LEU A 14 4.83 38.40 -18.62
CA LEU A 14 4.29 37.35 -19.48
C LEU A 14 5.26 36.19 -19.73
N HIS A 15 6.53 36.29 -19.28
CA HIS A 15 7.53 35.24 -19.48
C HIS A 15 7.04 33.84 -19.01
N PRO A 16 6.48 33.65 -17.80
CA PRO A 16 5.98 32.34 -17.37
C PRO A 16 4.88 31.76 -18.28
N LEU A 17 4.00 32.62 -18.81
CA LEU A 17 2.92 32.21 -19.71
C LEU A 17 3.48 31.59 -21.01
N LEU A 18 4.54 32.18 -21.56
CA LEU A 18 5.20 31.69 -22.78
C LEU A 18 6.02 30.43 -22.56
N VAL A 19 6.46 30.18 -21.32
CA VAL A 19 7.23 28.99 -20.93
C VAL A 19 6.33 27.76 -20.70
N HIS A 20 5.08 27.93 -20.28
CA HIS A 20 4.23 26.80 -19.89
C HIS A 20 3.46 26.13 -21.03
N PHE A 21 3.17 26.83 -22.14
CA PHE A 21 2.35 26.24 -23.22
C PHE A 21 3.07 26.20 -24.58
N PRO A 22 3.45 27.32 -25.21
CA PRO A 22 3.87 27.26 -26.61
C PRO A 22 5.29 26.69 -26.83
N ILE A 23 6.23 26.91 -25.91
CA ILE A 23 7.59 26.31 -25.99
C ILE A 23 7.58 24.80 -25.70
N GLY A 24 6.61 24.33 -24.91
CA GLY A 24 6.41 22.91 -24.58
C GLY A 24 6.11 22.05 -25.81
N LEU A 25 5.68 22.65 -26.92
CA LEU A 25 5.49 21.98 -28.20
C LEU A 25 6.79 21.34 -28.73
N LEU A 26 7.97 21.84 -28.38
CA LEU A 26 9.25 21.22 -28.75
C LEU A 26 9.45 19.85 -28.08
N VAL A 27 8.99 19.71 -26.84
CA VAL A 27 9.06 18.44 -26.09
C VAL A 27 8.08 17.43 -26.70
N VAL A 28 6.85 17.87 -26.98
CA VAL A 28 5.83 17.05 -27.65
C VAL A 28 6.30 16.63 -29.05
N ALA A 29 6.90 17.55 -29.80
CA ALA A 29 7.48 17.25 -31.11
C ALA A 29 8.56 16.17 -31.03
N LEU A 30 9.45 16.20 -30.03
CA LEU A 30 10.47 15.15 -29.84
C LEU A 30 9.83 13.79 -29.53
N LEU A 31 8.83 13.74 -28.64
CA LEU A 31 8.14 12.50 -28.30
C LEU A 31 7.43 11.88 -29.52
N LEU A 32 6.74 12.70 -30.30
CA LEU A 32 6.08 12.26 -31.54
C LEU A 32 7.11 11.88 -32.62
N GLU A 33 8.25 12.59 -32.70
CA GLU A 33 9.32 12.30 -33.65
C GLU A 33 9.93 10.92 -33.40
N ILE A 34 10.11 10.51 -32.14
CA ILE A 34 10.59 9.18 -31.75
C ILE A 34 9.67 8.08 -32.29
N LEU A 35 8.34 8.30 -32.27
CA LEU A 35 7.36 7.36 -32.81
C LEU A 35 7.44 7.20 -34.34
N THR A 36 8.14 8.10 -35.03
CA THR A 36 8.35 8.03 -36.48
C THR A 36 9.66 7.32 -36.89
N ILE A 37 10.49 6.90 -35.93
CA ILE A 37 11.71 6.15 -36.19
C ILE A 37 11.35 4.75 -36.71
N GLY A 38 12.06 4.28 -37.75
CA GLY A 38 11.78 2.97 -38.37
C GLY A 38 10.55 2.94 -39.29
N GLY A 39 10.01 4.10 -39.68
CA GLY A 39 8.92 4.19 -40.68
C GLY A 39 7.50 4.01 -40.13
N LYS A 40 7.35 3.89 -38.80
CA LYS A 40 6.05 3.83 -38.13
C LYS A 40 5.34 5.20 -38.17
N ARG A 41 4.00 5.21 -38.28
CA ARG A 41 3.12 6.40 -38.12
C ARG A 41 3.52 7.65 -38.92
N LYS A 42 3.67 7.53 -40.24
CA LYS A 42 4.02 8.65 -41.16
C LYS A 42 3.05 9.86 -41.10
N GLY A 43 1.79 9.64 -40.73
CA GLY A 43 0.75 10.69 -40.65
C GLY A 43 0.99 11.76 -39.58
N LEU A 44 1.92 11.56 -38.64
CA LEU A 44 2.22 12.53 -37.58
C LEU A 44 3.16 13.67 -38.04
N ARG A 45 3.77 13.55 -39.23
CA ARG A 45 4.87 14.42 -39.67
C ARG A 45 4.49 15.89 -39.79
N GLU A 46 3.34 16.17 -40.39
CA GLU A 46 2.89 17.54 -40.64
C GLU A 46 2.62 18.29 -39.33
N GLY A 47 1.98 17.60 -38.36
CA GLY A 47 1.79 18.12 -37.01
C GLY A 47 3.11 18.40 -36.29
N ILE A 48 4.06 17.47 -36.36
CA ILE A 48 5.40 17.64 -35.76
C ILE A 48 6.11 18.87 -36.35
N ASN A 49 6.05 19.06 -37.66
CA ASN A 49 6.70 20.20 -38.32
C ASN A 49 6.16 21.54 -37.81
N TRP A 50 4.83 21.68 -37.72
CA TRP A 50 4.20 22.89 -37.18
C TRP A 50 4.54 23.12 -35.70
N MET A 51 4.56 22.07 -34.89
CA MET A 51 4.97 22.15 -33.48
C MET A 51 6.39 22.71 -33.33
N ILE A 52 7.31 22.38 -34.24
CA ILE A 52 8.70 22.86 -34.20
C ILE A 52 8.81 24.32 -34.60
N TYR A 53 8.12 24.76 -35.65
CA TYR A 53 8.14 26.16 -36.07
C TYR A 53 7.50 27.08 -35.02
N ILE A 54 6.35 26.67 -34.47
CA ILE A 54 5.67 27.42 -33.40
C ILE A 54 6.54 27.41 -32.14
N GLY A 55 7.02 26.23 -31.72
CA GLY A 55 7.88 26.09 -30.54
C GLY A 55 9.17 26.92 -30.62
N ALA A 56 9.82 26.96 -31.79
CA ALA A 56 11.01 27.79 -32.02
C ALA A 56 10.70 29.29 -31.95
N GLY A 57 9.59 29.75 -32.53
CA GLY A 57 9.16 31.15 -32.45
C GLY A 57 8.91 31.59 -31.00
N PHE A 58 8.24 30.75 -30.22
CA PHE A 58 7.96 31.05 -28.81
C PHE A 58 9.17 30.90 -27.89
N ALA A 59 10.17 30.09 -28.23
CA ALA A 59 11.44 30.07 -27.51
C ALA A 59 12.16 31.43 -27.58
N VAL A 60 12.08 32.13 -28.72
CA VAL A 60 12.64 33.47 -28.89
C VAL A 60 11.89 34.50 -28.05
N PHE A 61 10.55 34.51 -28.12
CA PHE A 61 9.74 35.42 -27.31
C PHE A 61 9.93 35.18 -25.81
N SER A 62 10.03 33.92 -25.39
CA SER A 62 10.28 33.56 -23.99
C SER A 62 11.64 34.09 -23.50
N ALA A 63 12.72 33.91 -24.28
CA ALA A 63 14.04 34.44 -23.92
C ALA A 63 14.06 35.98 -23.86
N LEU A 64 13.38 36.64 -24.81
CA LEU A 64 13.27 38.10 -24.86
C LEU A 64 12.50 38.65 -23.64
N PHE A 65 11.37 38.03 -23.29
CA PHE A 65 10.56 38.47 -22.15
C PHE A 65 11.24 38.14 -20.81
N GLY A 66 11.97 37.02 -20.73
CA GLY A 66 12.81 36.71 -19.58
C GLY A 66 13.91 37.74 -19.35
N TRP A 67 14.50 38.28 -20.42
CA TRP A 67 15.44 39.39 -20.34
C TRP A 67 14.80 40.69 -19.83
N PHE A 68 13.60 41.03 -20.31
CA PHE A 68 12.83 42.16 -19.75
C PHE A 68 12.51 41.96 -18.26
N LEU A 69 12.13 40.75 -17.85
CA LEU A 69 11.84 40.43 -16.46
C LEU A 69 13.09 40.60 -15.55
N LYS A 70 14.25 40.12 -16.00
CA LYS A 70 15.53 40.27 -15.26
C LYS A 70 15.97 41.72 -15.10
N THR A 71 15.73 42.57 -16.10
CA THR A 71 16.16 43.98 -16.06
C THR A 71 15.29 44.85 -15.15
N GLN A 72 14.17 44.33 -14.66
CA GLN A 72 13.19 45.09 -13.88
C GLN A 72 13.01 44.56 -12.45
N GLU A 73 13.17 43.26 -12.23
CA GLU A 73 13.15 42.64 -10.90
C GLU A 73 14.58 42.41 -10.42
N ALA A 74 14.85 42.59 -9.12
CA ALA A 74 16.19 42.47 -8.52
C ALA A 74 16.67 41.01 -8.39
N TYR A 75 16.50 40.21 -9.44
CA TYR A 75 17.06 38.86 -9.54
C TYR A 75 18.55 38.95 -9.89
N THR A 76 19.40 38.63 -8.92
CA THR A 76 20.86 38.62 -9.09
C THR A 76 21.44 37.27 -8.65
N GLY A 77 22.60 36.91 -9.20
CA GLY A 77 23.35 35.70 -8.84
C GLY A 77 23.38 34.63 -9.93
N ASP A 78 24.32 33.70 -9.76
CA ASP A 78 24.73 32.73 -10.79
C ASP A 78 23.57 31.88 -11.32
N LEU A 79 22.57 31.55 -10.48
CA LEU A 79 21.41 30.76 -10.90
C LEU A 79 20.53 31.49 -11.93
N VAL A 80 20.34 32.80 -11.76
CA VAL A 80 19.59 33.66 -12.68
C VAL A 80 20.35 33.82 -13.99
N ASP A 81 21.67 34.01 -13.91
CA ASP A 81 22.54 34.14 -15.07
C ASP A 81 22.59 32.83 -15.87
N ASN A 82 22.75 31.69 -15.19
CA ASN A 82 22.71 30.37 -15.80
C ASN A 82 21.35 30.07 -16.46
N HIS A 83 20.23 30.44 -15.81
CA HIS A 83 18.91 30.31 -16.41
C HIS A 83 18.77 31.20 -17.67
N GLN A 84 19.27 32.43 -17.63
CA GLN A 84 19.23 33.34 -18.77
C GLN A 84 20.05 32.81 -19.95
N TYR A 85 21.31 32.38 -19.70
CA TYR A 85 22.18 31.87 -20.77
C TYR A 85 21.64 30.58 -21.38
N THR A 86 21.13 29.66 -20.56
CA THR A 86 20.51 28.42 -21.06
C THR A 86 19.21 28.70 -21.82
N GLY A 87 18.42 29.70 -21.42
CA GLY A 87 17.24 30.15 -22.16
C GLY A 87 17.58 30.74 -23.53
N ILE A 88 18.60 31.60 -23.63
CA ILE A 88 19.08 32.17 -24.90
C ILE A 88 19.66 31.07 -25.80
N ALA A 89 20.48 30.17 -25.26
CA ALA A 89 21.03 29.07 -26.03
C ALA A 89 19.93 28.12 -26.55
N THR A 90 18.86 27.90 -25.77
CA THR A 90 17.69 27.12 -26.19
C THR A 90 16.97 27.77 -27.38
N SER A 91 16.80 29.10 -27.38
CA SER A 91 16.13 29.80 -28.49
C SER A 91 16.94 29.74 -29.79
N VAL A 92 18.26 29.92 -29.71
CA VAL A 92 19.17 29.77 -30.86
C VAL A 92 19.12 28.35 -31.41
N LEU A 93 19.21 27.34 -30.55
CA LEU A 93 19.14 25.92 -30.93
C LEU A 93 17.79 25.56 -31.56
N ALA A 94 16.68 26.11 -31.07
CA ALA A 94 15.36 25.88 -31.64
C ALA A 94 15.24 26.48 -33.07
N ILE A 95 15.80 27.67 -33.32
CA ILE A 95 15.86 28.26 -34.66
C ILE A 95 16.69 27.38 -35.60
N VAL A 96 17.88 26.96 -35.17
CA VAL A 96 18.75 26.09 -35.98
C VAL A 96 18.06 24.77 -36.29
N THR A 97 17.37 24.18 -35.31
CA THR A 97 16.56 22.96 -35.48
C THR A 97 15.47 23.16 -36.53
N ALA A 98 14.73 24.27 -36.49
CA ALA A 98 13.71 24.60 -37.49
C ALA A 98 14.28 24.81 -38.90
N ILE A 99 15.45 25.45 -39.02
CA ILE A 99 16.14 25.66 -40.30
C ILE A 99 16.61 24.33 -40.89
N ILE A 100 17.21 23.46 -40.07
CA ILE A 100 17.66 22.13 -40.51
C ILE A 100 16.48 21.28 -40.96
N LEU A 101 15.35 21.33 -40.23
CA LEU A 101 14.12 20.67 -40.64
C LEU A 101 13.64 21.18 -42.01
N LYS A 102 13.50 22.49 -42.18
CA LYS A 102 13.09 23.12 -43.45
C LYS A 102 13.98 22.70 -44.61
N ASN A 103 15.30 22.69 -44.41
CA ASN A 103 16.27 22.32 -45.44
C ASN A 103 16.25 20.81 -45.74
N SER A 104 16.04 19.96 -44.74
CA SER A 104 15.90 18.51 -44.93
C SER A 104 14.64 18.15 -45.72
N LEU A 105 13.55 18.89 -45.56
CA LEU A 105 12.29 18.67 -46.28
C LEU A 105 12.31 19.12 -47.76
N LYS A 106 13.22 20.03 -48.13
CA LYS A 106 13.40 20.50 -49.52
C LYS A 106 14.21 19.55 -50.40
N LYS A 107 14.86 18.53 -49.83
CA LYS A 107 15.68 17.59 -50.59
C LYS A 107 14.83 16.50 -51.22
N THR A 108 15.21 16.07 -52.43
CA THR A 108 14.59 14.95 -53.16
C THR A 108 14.61 13.63 -52.38
N ILE A 109 15.62 13.46 -51.50
CA ILE A 109 15.69 12.37 -50.52
C ILE A 109 15.76 13.00 -49.12
N VAL A 110 14.71 12.81 -48.33
CA VAL A 110 14.59 13.42 -47.00
C VAL A 110 15.47 12.68 -45.98
N ASN A 111 16.52 13.34 -45.47
CA ASN A 111 17.36 12.83 -44.39
C ASN A 111 17.13 13.65 -43.11
N LEU A 112 16.59 13.00 -42.07
CA LEU A 112 16.18 13.62 -40.82
C LEU A 112 17.17 13.40 -39.66
N LYS A 113 18.30 12.72 -39.87
CA LYS A 113 19.24 12.39 -38.77
C LYS A 113 19.77 13.63 -38.06
N ALA A 114 20.21 14.63 -38.84
CA ALA A 114 20.72 15.89 -38.30
C ALA A 114 19.64 16.68 -37.55
N TYR A 115 18.44 16.79 -38.13
CA TYR A 115 17.31 17.45 -37.47
C TYR A 115 16.93 16.77 -36.14
N ARG A 116 16.84 15.43 -36.12
CA ARG A 116 16.50 14.67 -34.90
C ARG A 116 17.51 14.86 -33.79
N PHE A 117 18.80 14.85 -34.13
CA PHE A 117 19.87 15.14 -33.18
C PHE A 117 19.73 16.55 -32.60
N MET A 118 19.47 17.54 -33.46
CA MET A 118 19.32 18.93 -33.04
C MET A 118 18.05 19.16 -32.21
N LEU A 119 16.94 18.50 -32.53
CA LEU A 119 15.72 18.55 -31.73
C LEU A 119 15.95 17.94 -30.33
N PHE A 120 16.65 16.80 -30.26
CA PHE A 120 17.02 16.18 -28.99
C PHE A 120 17.90 17.12 -28.15
N ALA A 121 18.95 17.69 -28.73
CA ALA A 121 19.82 18.65 -28.03
C ALA A 121 19.05 19.90 -27.56
N THR A 122 18.12 20.41 -28.38
CA THR A 122 17.26 21.54 -28.03
C THR A 122 16.37 21.23 -26.83
N VAL A 123 15.76 20.04 -26.77
CA VAL A 123 14.88 19.64 -25.66
C VAL A 123 15.68 19.37 -24.38
N VAL A 124 16.89 18.81 -24.47
CA VAL A 124 17.78 18.65 -23.31
C VAL A 124 18.09 20.01 -22.70
N LEU A 125 18.46 20.99 -23.53
CA LEU A 125 18.76 22.33 -23.04
C LEU A 125 17.53 23.06 -22.50
N LEU A 126 16.36 22.89 -23.14
CA LEU A 126 15.08 23.38 -22.64
C LEU A 126 14.73 22.79 -21.26
N THR A 127 15.04 21.51 -21.04
CA THR A 127 14.81 20.83 -19.75
C THR A 127 15.72 21.40 -18.66
N ILE A 128 16.99 21.67 -18.98
CA ILE A 128 17.93 22.33 -18.07
C ILE A 128 17.44 23.75 -17.74
N ALA A 129 17.07 24.54 -18.76
CA ALA A 129 16.54 25.88 -18.57
C ALA A 129 15.27 25.88 -17.71
N GLY A 130 14.35 24.92 -17.95
CA GLY A 130 13.14 24.73 -17.16
C GLY A 130 13.41 24.32 -15.71
N HIS A 131 14.39 23.46 -15.47
CA HIS A 131 14.81 23.09 -14.11
C HIS A 131 15.39 24.28 -13.34
N LEU A 132 16.29 25.06 -13.98
CA LEU A 132 16.84 26.27 -13.38
C LEU A 132 15.74 27.31 -13.10
N GLY A 133 14.77 27.46 -14.02
CA GLY A 133 13.60 28.32 -13.85
C GLY A 133 12.71 27.90 -12.67
N ALA A 134 12.47 26.60 -12.52
CA ALA A 134 11.71 26.04 -11.39
C ALA A 134 12.43 26.21 -10.05
N ASN A 135 13.76 26.06 -10.02
CA ASN A 135 14.57 26.30 -8.83
C ASN A 135 14.52 27.78 -8.41
N LEU A 136 14.46 28.70 -9.39
CA LEU A 136 14.32 30.13 -9.14
C LEU A 136 12.97 30.49 -8.50
N THR A 137 11.88 29.94 -9.01
CA THR A 137 10.52 30.26 -8.57
C THR A 137 10.10 29.50 -7.31
N HIS A 138 10.42 28.21 -7.23
CA HIS A 138 9.86 27.32 -6.22
C HIS A 138 10.90 26.66 -5.29
N GLY A 139 12.20 26.90 -5.50
CA GLY A 139 13.28 26.35 -4.67
C GLY A 139 13.77 24.98 -5.16
N GLU A 140 14.93 24.55 -4.66
CA GLU A 140 15.68 23.37 -5.15
C GLU A 140 14.90 22.05 -4.99
N ASP A 141 13.95 22.01 -4.05
CA ASP A 141 13.12 20.83 -3.76
C ASP A 141 11.77 20.81 -4.49
N TYR A 142 11.48 21.77 -5.38
CA TYR A 142 10.15 21.90 -5.97
C TYR A 142 9.67 20.66 -6.73
N LEU A 143 10.54 20.06 -7.54
CA LEU A 143 10.21 18.85 -8.31
C LEU A 143 10.17 17.59 -7.44
N THR A 144 10.85 17.62 -6.29
CA THR A 144 10.90 16.48 -5.36
C THR A 144 9.77 16.54 -4.31
N ALA A 145 9.21 17.74 -4.07
CA ALA A 145 8.10 17.97 -3.16
C ALA A 145 6.76 17.36 -3.63
N VAL A 146 6.64 16.89 -4.87
CA VAL A 146 5.45 16.18 -5.39
C VAL A 146 5.61 14.66 -5.39
N PHE A 147 6.75 14.15 -4.92
CA PHE A 147 6.89 12.71 -4.69
C PHE A 147 5.95 12.26 -3.57
N PRO A 148 5.34 11.05 -3.69
CA PRO A 148 4.37 10.55 -2.71
C PRO A 148 5.01 10.48 -1.32
N GLY A 149 4.51 11.31 -0.39
CA GLY A 149 4.97 11.39 1.01
C GLY A 149 5.16 12.79 1.60
N SER A 150 4.86 13.88 0.88
CA SER A 150 5.18 15.26 1.27
C SER A 150 3.98 16.11 1.74
N LYS A 151 3.04 15.54 2.49
CA LYS A 151 2.01 16.31 3.20
C LYS A 151 2.31 16.35 4.69
N GLU A 152 2.87 17.45 5.17
CA GLU A 152 2.68 17.88 6.56
C GLU A 152 2.36 19.38 6.56
N GLY A 153 1.09 19.71 6.77
CA GLY A 153 0.66 21.07 7.07
C GLY A 153 0.42 21.19 8.56
N TYR A 154 1.30 21.91 9.26
CA TYR A 154 1.11 22.37 10.63
C TYR A 154 -0.27 23.04 10.79
N SER A 155 -1.05 22.61 11.77
CA SER A 155 -2.46 22.98 11.96
C SER A 155 -2.62 24.26 12.77
N ASN A 156 -3.17 25.31 12.16
CA ASN A 156 -3.51 26.58 12.85
C ASN A 156 -4.43 26.41 14.08
N LYS A 157 -5.13 25.27 14.19
CA LYS A 157 -6.15 25.03 15.23
C LYS A 157 -5.54 24.71 16.60
N GLU A 158 -4.34 24.12 16.62
CA GLU A 158 -3.63 23.73 17.85
C GLU A 158 -2.97 24.95 18.52
N SER A 159 -2.39 25.84 17.72
CA SER A 159 -1.79 27.09 18.18
C SER A 159 -2.80 28.03 18.87
N GLY A 160 -4.03 28.14 18.36
CA GLY A 160 -5.08 28.95 18.98
C GLY A 160 -5.59 28.37 20.32
N ALA A 161 -5.64 27.04 20.45
CA ALA A 161 -6.03 26.36 21.69
C ALA A 161 -4.99 26.57 22.80
N LEU A 162 -3.70 26.38 22.50
CA LEU A 162 -2.62 26.62 23.45
C LEU A 162 -2.55 28.10 23.87
N LEU A 163 -2.71 29.03 22.93
CA LEU A 163 -2.71 30.47 23.24
C LEU A 163 -3.85 30.84 24.21
N SER A 164 -5.01 30.20 24.08
CA SER A 164 -6.16 30.40 24.96
C SER A 164 -5.91 29.83 26.36
N GLU A 165 -5.25 28.67 26.46
CA GLU A 165 -4.82 28.05 27.73
C GLU A 165 -3.81 28.95 28.47
N LEU A 166 -2.84 29.53 27.75
CA LEU A 166 -1.73 30.27 28.36
C LEU A 166 -2.05 31.73 28.72
N LYS A 167 -3.05 32.36 28.08
CA LYS A 167 -3.44 33.77 28.34
C LYS A 167 -4.10 34.01 29.70
N GLY A 168 -4.50 32.96 30.41
CA GLY A 168 -5.22 33.04 31.70
C GLY A 168 -4.33 33.01 32.95
N ALA A 169 -3.00 32.98 32.82
CA ALA A 169 -2.09 32.82 33.95
C ALA A 169 -1.23 34.08 34.19
N ASP A 170 -1.12 34.53 35.44
CA ASP A 170 -0.29 35.70 35.83
C ASP A 170 1.22 35.46 35.64
N SER A 171 1.65 34.19 35.63
CA SER A 171 3.01 33.78 35.25
C SER A 171 3.00 32.34 34.74
N LEU A 172 3.81 32.02 33.72
CA LEU A 172 3.88 30.66 33.20
C LEU A 172 4.78 29.76 34.06
N SER A 173 4.29 28.59 34.43
CA SER A 173 5.09 27.52 35.04
C SER A 173 6.18 27.00 34.08
N GLY A 174 7.20 26.33 34.61
CA GLY A 174 8.27 25.73 33.79
C GLY A 174 7.74 24.82 32.67
N LEU A 175 6.75 23.97 32.97
CA LEU A 175 6.10 23.09 31.99
C LEU A 175 5.33 23.87 30.91
N GLN A 176 4.65 24.95 31.28
CA GLN A 176 3.96 25.83 30.31
C GLN A 176 4.96 26.55 29.40
N LYS A 177 6.10 27.00 29.95
CA LYS A 177 7.20 27.58 29.16
C LYS A 177 7.81 26.56 28.20
N ASP A 178 7.93 25.29 28.62
CA ASP A 178 8.39 24.20 27.77
C ASP A 178 7.41 23.87 26.64
N LYS A 179 6.10 23.77 26.93
CA LYS A 179 5.02 23.64 25.92
C LYS A 179 5.08 24.75 24.87
N LEU A 180 5.17 25.99 25.35
CA LEU A 180 5.23 27.18 24.50
C LEU A 180 6.49 27.18 23.63
N ASN A 181 7.65 26.81 24.19
CA ASN A 181 8.89 26.65 23.43
C ASN A 181 8.77 25.57 22.33
N LEU A 182 8.15 24.44 22.64
CA LEU A 182 7.97 23.36 21.67
C LEU A 182 7.12 23.81 20.48
N GLU A 183 6.01 24.50 20.72
CA GLU A 183 5.15 25.01 19.64
C GLU A 183 5.80 26.09 18.80
N VAL A 184 6.51 27.02 19.42
CA VAL A 184 7.25 28.04 18.64
C VAL A 184 8.34 27.40 17.78
N ARG A 185 8.98 26.33 18.26
CA ARG A 185 9.96 25.57 17.47
C ARG A 185 9.30 24.79 16.33
N GLY A 186 8.14 24.19 16.57
CA GLY A 186 7.30 23.58 15.52
C GLY A 186 6.96 24.60 14.43
N LEU A 187 6.53 25.79 14.82
CA LEU A 187 6.24 26.90 13.91
C LEU A 187 7.46 27.33 13.08
N PHE A 188 8.63 27.51 13.72
CA PHE A 188 9.85 27.86 13.00
C PHE A 188 10.29 26.77 12.03
N ALA A 189 10.11 25.49 12.39
CA ALA A 189 10.43 24.38 11.52
C ALA A 189 9.62 24.42 10.22
N HIS A 190 8.34 24.72 10.31
CA HIS A 190 7.44 24.74 9.16
C HIS A 190 7.54 26.02 8.33
N LYS A 191 7.85 27.17 8.95
CA LYS A 191 7.75 28.49 8.30
C LYS A 191 9.10 29.15 8.02
N CYS A 192 10.14 28.81 8.78
CA CYS A 192 11.37 29.61 8.82
C CYS A 192 12.64 28.83 8.42
N TYR A 193 12.73 27.53 8.70
CA TYR A 193 13.96 26.75 8.47
C TYR A 193 14.35 26.63 6.99
N GLN A 194 13.40 26.76 6.07
CA GLN A 194 13.68 26.77 4.63
C GLN A 194 14.68 27.87 4.22
N CYS A 195 14.80 28.94 5.01
CA CYS A 195 15.74 30.05 4.78
C CYS A 195 16.65 30.38 5.96
N HIS A 196 16.35 29.89 7.17
CA HIS A 196 17.06 30.20 8.42
C HIS A 196 17.39 28.93 9.23
N SER A 197 17.93 27.92 8.54
CA SER A 197 18.44 26.67 9.12
C SER A 197 19.96 26.71 9.20
N GLU A 198 20.58 25.74 9.87
CA GLU A 198 22.04 25.62 9.84
C GLU A 198 22.59 25.39 8.42
N ASN A 199 21.81 24.74 7.56
CA ASN A 199 22.18 24.44 6.18
C ASN A 199 21.96 25.62 5.23
N LYS A 200 21.06 26.55 5.58
CA LYS A 200 20.74 27.73 4.78
C LYS A 200 20.51 28.93 5.69
N GLN A 201 21.53 29.79 5.76
CA GLN A 201 21.63 30.90 6.71
C GLN A 201 21.39 32.23 6.01
N LYS A 202 20.20 32.46 5.45
CA LYS A 202 19.91 33.77 4.85
C LYS A 202 19.98 34.84 5.93
N GLY A 203 20.74 35.89 5.65
CA GLY A 203 21.01 36.93 6.63
C GLY A 203 21.77 36.43 7.86
N GLU A 204 22.55 35.35 7.75
CA GLU A 204 23.34 34.73 8.83
C GLU A 204 22.53 34.26 10.04
N LEU A 205 21.21 34.14 9.90
CA LEU A 205 20.31 33.72 10.97
C LEU A 205 20.07 32.21 10.94
N VAL A 206 20.17 31.55 12.10
CA VAL A 206 19.86 30.13 12.33
C VAL A 206 18.82 30.02 13.43
N LEU A 207 17.68 29.38 13.16
CA LEU A 207 16.56 29.24 14.11
C LEU A 207 16.39 27.83 14.69
N GLU A 208 17.27 26.90 14.32
CA GLU A 208 17.20 25.47 14.67
C GLU A 208 17.79 25.15 16.06
N THR A 209 18.71 25.98 16.54
CA THR A 209 19.46 25.74 17.76
C THR A 209 19.38 26.93 18.70
N LYS A 210 19.48 26.67 20.00
CA LYS A 210 19.57 27.71 21.04
C LYS A 210 20.65 28.74 20.67
N GLN A 211 21.85 28.24 20.39
CA GLN A 211 22.99 29.07 20.05
C GLN A 211 22.72 29.91 18.79
N GLY A 212 22.13 29.33 17.74
CA GLY A 212 21.78 30.06 16.52
C GLY A 212 20.76 31.18 16.78
N VAL A 213 19.67 30.86 17.49
CA VAL A 213 18.56 31.78 17.76
C VAL A 213 19.04 32.97 18.58
N PHE A 214 19.82 32.73 19.64
CA PHE A 214 20.31 33.80 20.51
C PHE A 214 21.53 34.53 19.97
N LYS A 215 22.26 33.96 19.00
CA LYS A 215 23.34 34.67 18.28
C LYS A 215 22.77 35.77 17.36
N GLY A 216 21.59 35.56 16.79
CA GLY A 216 20.99 36.47 15.82
C GLY A 216 21.64 36.39 14.43
N GLY A 217 21.40 37.39 13.59
CA GLY A 217 21.92 37.44 12.22
C GLY A 217 22.37 38.85 11.81
N LYS A 218 22.51 39.10 10.51
CA LYS A 218 22.95 40.38 9.93
C LYS A 218 22.12 41.60 10.35
N SER A 219 20.87 41.39 10.74
CA SER A 219 19.97 42.47 11.21
C SER A 219 20.03 42.70 12.73
N GLY A 220 20.94 42.01 13.44
CA GLY A 220 21.07 42.08 14.90
C GLY A 220 20.50 40.85 15.60
N LEU A 221 20.23 40.99 16.90
CA LEU A 221 19.66 39.93 17.73
C LEU A 221 18.28 39.53 17.20
N ALA A 222 18.12 38.25 16.88
CA ALA A 222 16.84 37.73 16.41
C ALA A 222 15.78 37.77 17.51
N ILE A 223 16.22 37.48 18.74
CA ILE A 223 15.41 37.45 19.96
C ILE A 223 16.12 38.26 21.04
N VAL A 224 15.37 39.16 21.67
CA VAL A 224 15.71 39.83 22.92
C VAL A 224 14.75 39.27 23.98
N PRO A 225 15.20 38.37 24.87
CA PRO A 225 14.36 37.80 25.92
C PRO A 225 13.62 38.89 26.72
N GLY A 226 12.30 38.72 26.88
CA GLY A 226 11.44 39.67 27.58
C GLY A 226 10.93 40.83 26.72
N ASN A 227 11.54 41.10 25.57
CA ASN A 227 11.26 42.30 24.75
C ASN A 227 10.90 41.93 23.30
N PRO A 228 9.64 41.57 23.02
CA PRO A 228 9.20 41.24 21.66
C PRO A 228 9.41 42.40 20.68
N GLU A 229 9.11 43.63 21.08
CA GLU A 229 9.20 44.80 20.21
C GLU A 229 10.65 45.13 19.81
N GLU A 230 11.65 44.67 20.57
CA GLU A 230 13.07 44.82 20.23
C GLU A 230 13.60 43.64 19.40
N SER A 231 12.91 42.50 19.43
CA SER A 231 13.30 41.26 18.75
C SER A 231 13.04 41.34 17.24
N GLU A 232 14.09 41.19 16.43
CA GLU A 232 13.96 41.29 14.97
C GLU A 232 12.96 40.28 14.40
N ILE A 233 12.88 39.06 14.95
CA ILE A 233 11.92 38.07 14.43
C ILE A 233 10.49 38.58 14.51
N TYR A 234 10.11 39.18 15.64
CA TYR A 234 8.75 39.64 15.90
C TYR A 234 8.44 40.84 15.00
N LYS A 235 9.39 41.78 14.87
CA LYS A 235 9.26 42.91 13.93
C LYS A 235 9.07 42.47 12.49
N ARG A 236 9.61 41.32 12.05
CA ARG A 236 9.45 40.85 10.66
C ARG A 236 8.14 40.09 10.43
N ILE A 237 7.66 39.32 11.40
CA ILE A 237 6.45 38.49 11.23
C ILE A 237 5.14 39.31 11.33
N ILE A 238 5.17 40.48 11.98
CA ILE A 238 3.98 41.36 12.09
C ILE A 238 3.79 42.30 10.90
N LEU A 239 4.73 42.32 9.94
CA LEU A 239 4.63 43.22 8.79
C LEU A 239 3.53 42.76 7.83
N PRO A 240 2.87 43.70 7.14
CA PRO A 240 1.87 43.35 6.14
C PRO A 240 2.52 42.64 4.95
N SER A 241 1.72 41.85 4.23
CA SER A 241 2.19 40.96 3.16
C SER A 241 2.86 41.66 1.98
N ASP A 242 2.61 42.95 1.80
CA ASP A 242 3.20 43.80 0.76
C ASP A 242 4.56 44.39 1.17
N ASN A 243 4.97 44.24 2.44
CA ASN A 243 6.23 44.77 2.93
C ASN A 243 7.41 43.89 2.51
N LYS A 244 8.41 44.47 1.84
CA LYS A 244 9.62 43.75 1.38
C LYS A 244 10.46 43.10 2.49
N LYS A 245 10.26 43.48 3.75
CA LYS A 245 10.96 42.94 4.92
C LYS A 245 10.15 41.89 5.69
N VAL A 246 8.90 41.61 5.28
CA VAL A 246 8.05 40.60 5.93
C VAL A 246 8.71 39.23 5.87
N MET A 247 8.56 38.46 6.94
CA MET A 247 9.00 37.07 6.98
C MET A 247 7.83 36.16 7.38
N PRO A 248 7.65 34.99 6.75
CA PRO A 248 8.45 34.42 5.64
C PRO A 248 8.29 35.18 4.31
N THR A 249 9.38 35.38 3.56
CA THR A 249 9.35 36.00 2.21
C THR A 249 8.86 35.08 1.11
N LYS A 250 8.84 33.77 1.37
CA LYS A 250 8.30 32.72 0.50
C LYS A 250 7.41 31.82 1.36
N GLY A 251 6.24 31.43 0.84
CA GLY A 251 5.26 30.61 1.58
C GLY A 251 4.15 31.43 2.24
N LYS A 252 3.32 30.78 3.06
CA LYS A 252 2.23 31.44 3.80
C LYS A 252 2.78 32.17 5.02
N LEU A 253 2.35 33.41 5.22
CA LEU A 253 2.61 34.17 6.45
C LEU A 253 2.04 33.46 7.69
N LEU A 254 2.51 33.89 8.85
CA LEU A 254 1.97 33.48 10.13
C LEU A 254 0.58 34.10 10.33
N THR A 255 -0.30 33.35 10.96
CA THR A 255 -1.61 33.80 11.44
C THR A 255 -1.48 34.64 12.69
N ALA A 256 -2.56 35.33 13.06
CA ALA A 256 -2.60 36.16 14.28
C ALA A 256 -2.27 35.35 15.55
N ASP A 257 -2.76 34.11 15.66
CA ASP A 257 -2.50 33.25 16.82
C ASP A 257 -1.05 32.77 16.87
N GLU A 258 -0.48 32.39 15.72
CA GLU A 258 0.94 32.01 15.61
C GLU A 258 1.87 33.19 15.99
N ILE A 259 1.56 34.40 15.50
CA ILE A 259 2.29 35.63 15.87
C ILE A 259 2.19 35.89 17.38
N ALA A 260 0.99 35.72 17.96
CA ALA A 260 0.75 35.93 19.37
C ALA A 260 1.50 34.91 20.26
N LEU A 261 1.63 33.65 19.83
CA LEU A 261 2.46 32.65 20.51
C LEU A 261 3.94 33.03 20.49
N VAL A 262 4.46 33.45 19.33
CA VAL A 262 5.87 33.92 19.24
C VAL A 262 6.08 35.13 20.14
N LYS A 263 5.12 36.07 20.18
CA LYS A 263 5.17 37.22 21.10
C LYS A 263 5.24 36.77 22.55
N LEU A 264 4.30 35.92 22.98
CA LEU A 264 4.20 35.42 24.34
C LEU A 264 5.48 34.69 24.77
N TRP A 265 6.02 33.85 23.88
CA TRP A 265 7.27 33.14 24.12
C TRP A 265 8.44 34.08 24.37
N ILE A 266 8.57 35.14 23.56
CA ILE A 266 9.61 36.15 23.77
C ILE A 266 9.38 36.92 25.09
N THR A 267 8.16 37.35 25.36
CA THR A 267 7.79 38.04 26.61
C THR A 267 8.17 37.21 27.85
N GLU A 268 7.98 35.89 27.79
CA GLU A 268 8.29 34.96 28.88
C GLU A 268 9.78 34.59 28.99
N GLY A 269 10.64 35.33 28.29
CA GLY A 269 12.09 35.20 28.32
C GLY A 269 12.65 34.28 27.24
N ALA A 270 11.87 33.96 26.20
CA ALA A 270 12.23 33.04 25.12
C ALA A 270 12.80 31.73 25.65
N HIS A 271 12.09 31.11 26.60
CA HIS A 271 12.56 29.90 27.29
C HIS A 271 13.00 28.83 26.27
N TRP A 272 14.21 28.31 26.44
CA TRP A 272 14.77 27.28 25.56
C TRP A 272 15.31 26.10 26.37
N SER A 273 14.56 25.01 26.36
CA SER A 273 14.90 23.74 26.99
C SER A 273 15.34 22.71 25.95
N ASP A 274 16.52 22.12 26.18
CA ASP A 274 17.00 20.92 25.50
C ASP A 274 16.76 19.65 26.35
N LYS A 275 16.11 19.79 27.51
CA LYS A 275 15.80 18.65 28.39
C LYS A 275 14.69 17.79 27.78
N ALA A 276 14.69 16.50 28.11
CA ALA A 276 13.54 15.63 27.94
C ALA A 276 12.45 16.11 28.90
N VAL A 277 11.60 17.03 28.46
CA VAL A 277 10.46 17.47 29.25
C VAL A 277 9.33 16.53 28.90
N LYS A 278 8.72 15.92 29.92
CA LYS A 278 7.51 15.12 29.76
C LYS A 278 6.33 16.07 29.53
N VAL A 279 6.22 16.56 28.30
CA VAL A 279 5.19 17.51 27.89
C VAL A 279 3.95 16.78 27.37
N PHE A 280 4.18 15.63 26.76
CA PHE A 280 3.15 14.74 26.25
C PHE A 280 2.66 13.80 27.35
N PRO A 281 1.38 13.38 27.30
CA PRO A 281 0.91 12.26 28.11
C PRO A 281 1.81 11.05 27.93
N GLU A 282 1.94 10.23 28.97
CA GLU A 282 2.58 8.92 28.90
C GLU A 282 1.66 7.91 29.54
N ALA A 283 1.35 6.83 28.83
CA ALA A 283 0.59 5.75 29.42
C ALA A 283 1.47 4.99 30.42
N LYS A 284 0.87 4.52 31.52
CA LYS A 284 1.59 3.67 32.47
C LYS A 284 2.05 2.40 31.77
N LEU A 285 3.33 2.07 31.91
CA LEU A 285 3.87 0.87 31.29
C LEU A 285 3.30 -0.40 31.92
N SER A 286 3.18 -0.44 33.25
CA SER A 286 2.59 -1.56 33.96
C SER A 286 1.13 -1.77 33.58
N LEU A 287 0.76 -3.04 33.43
CA LEU A 287 -0.62 -3.45 33.23
C LEU A 287 -1.25 -3.82 34.56
N LEU A 288 -2.37 -3.18 34.89
CA LEU A 288 -3.17 -3.53 36.07
C LEU A 288 -4.50 -4.10 35.58
N LYS A 289 -4.81 -5.34 35.94
CA LYS A 289 -6.11 -5.93 35.63
C LYS A 289 -7.16 -5.28 36.54
N PRO A 290 -8.10 -4.47 36.02
CA PRO A 290 -9.11 -3.86 36.85
C PRO A 290 -10.07 -4.92 37.41
N GLU A 291 -10.59 -4.67 38.61
CA GLU A 291 -11.64 -5.50 39.18
C GLU A 291 -12.95 -5.28 38.42
N LEU A 292 -13.65 -6.38 38.08
CA LEU A 292 -14.90 -6.29 37.36
C LEU A 292 -16.01 -5.75 38.27
N PRO A 293 -16.78 -4.74 37.84
CA PRO A 293 -17.88 -4.21 38.63
C PRO A 293 -19.00 -5.25 38.77
N LYS A 294 -19.74 -5.15 39.87
CA LYS A 294 -20.95 -5.97 40.09
C LYS A 294 -22.14 -5.24 39.45
N VAL A 295 -22.58 -5.76 38.30
CA VAL A 295 -23.75 -5.26 37.57
C VAL A 295 -24.76 -6.40 37.46
N GLU A 296 -26.01 -6.15 37.84
CA GLU A 296 -27.09 -7.14 37.75
C GLU A 296 -27.37 -7.49 36.28
N ASP A 297 -27.75 -8.75 36.02
CA ASP A 297 -28.13 -9.29 34.70
C ASP A 297 -27.08 -9.19 33.56
N ILE A 298 -25.86 -8.71 33.85
CA ILE A 298 -24.74 -8.68 32.90
C ILE A 298 -23.63 -9.60 33.40
N THR A 299 -23.32 -10.65 32.63
CA THR A 299 -22.29 -11.64 32.98
C THR A 299 -20.96 -11.40 32.28
N HIS A 300 -20.99 -10.97 31.02
CA HIS A 300 -19.81 -10.81 30.18
C HIS A 300 -18.90 -9.68 30.69
N PRO A 301 -17.57 -9.91 30.84
CA PRO A 301 -16.67 -8.95 31.47
C PRO A 301 -16.60 -7.58 30.79
N ILE A 302 -16.50 -7.53 29.46
CA ILE A 302 -16.47 -6.27 28.70
C ILE A 302 -17.76 -5.48 28.94
N ASP A 303 -18.92 -6.15 28.93
CA ASP A 303 -20.21 -5.49 29.07
C ASP A 303 -20.41 -4.93 30.48
N LYS A 304 -19.84 -5.58 31.51
CA LYS A 304 -19.82 -5.04 32.88
C LYS A 304 -19.08 -3.70 32.97
N LEU A 305 -17.91 -3.61 32.32
CA LEU A 305 -17.13 -2.37 32.27
C LEU A 305 -17.86 -1.30 31.45
N ILE A 306 -18.43 -1.69 30.29
CA ILE A 306 -19.18 -0.75 29.45
C ILE A 306 -20.48 -0.28 30.12
N ALA A 307 -21.12 -1.09 30.96
CA ALA A 307 -22.29 -0.64 31.72
C ALA A 307 -21.94 0.58 32.59
N ILE A 308 -20.81 0.54 33.31
CA ILE A 308 -20.32 1.69 34.08
C ILE A 308 -20.00 2.89 33.18
N TYR A 309 -19.41 2.64 32.01
CA TYR A 309 -19.15 3.69 31.02
C TYR A 309 -20.45 4.32 30.49
N PHE A 310 -21.47 3.54 30.19
CA PHE A 310 -22.78 4.01 29.72
C PHE A 310 -23.49 4.83 30.80
N ASP A 311 -23.50 4.35 32.05
CA ASP A 311 -24.06 5.08 33.19
C ASP A 311 -23.36 6.45 33.36
N LYS A 312 -22.02 6.46 33.32
CA LYS A 312 -21.22 7.69 33.43
C LYS A 312 -21.49 8.68 32.30
N ASN A 313 -21.81 8.20 31.11
CA ASN A 313 -22.06 9.03 29.93
C ASN A 313 -23.55 9.29 29.67
N ASN A 314 -24.45 8.86 30.57
CA ASN A 314 -25.90 8.94 30.43
C ASN A 314 -26.40 8.32 29.11
N LEU A 315 -25.98 7.08 28.84
CA LEU A 315 -26.36 6.32 27.65
C LEU A 315 -27.18 5.09 28.02
N ASP A 316 -28.22 4.82 27.24
CA ASP A 316 -29.02 3.62 27.37
C ASP A 316 -28.52 2.50 26.46
N TRP A 317 -28.61 1.26 26.96
CA TRP A 317 -28.36 0.08 26.15
C TRP A 317 -29.38 -0.03 25.01
N GLN A 318 -28.88 -0.21 23.78
CA GLN A 318 -29.73 -0.52 22.63
C GLN A 318 -30.03 -2.02 22.55
N GLU A 319 -31.05 -2.36 21.76
CA GLU A 319 -31.29 -3.75 21.36
C GLU A 319 -30.14 -4.25 20.48
N VAL A 320 -29.73 -5.50 20.69
CA VAL A 320 -28.73 -6.14 19.84
C VAL A 320 -29.31 -6.39 18.46
N ILE A 321 -28.43 -6.45 17.46
CA ILE A 321 -28.81 -6.79 16.09
C ILE A 321 -29.43 -8.18 16.01
N ASP A 322 -30.27 -8.38 14.99
CA ASP A 322 -30.88 -9.68 14.69
C ASP A 322 -29.83 -10.75 14.31
N ASP A 323 -30.26 -12.02 14.31
CA ASP A 323 -29.36 -13.15 14.04
C ASP A 323 -28.75 -13.14 12.64
N ARG A 324 -29.47 -12.59 11.66
CA ARG A 324 -28.99 -12.49 10.28
C ARG A 324 -27.83 -11.48 10.18
N ALA A 325 -28.01 -10.30 10.77
CA ALA A 325 -26.99 -9.28 10.84
C ALA A 325 -25.78 -9.80 11.64
N PHE A 326 -26.02 -10.48 12.76
CA PHE A 326 -24.96 -11.07 13.57
C PHE A 326 -24.13 -12.10 12.81
N ILE A 327 -24.75 -13.11 12.18
CA ILE A 327 -23.99 -14.15 11.47
C ILE A 327 -23.19 -13.56 10.31
N ARG A 328 -23.76 -12.61 9.56
CA ARG A 328 -23.05 -11.92 8.48
C ARG A 328 -21.83 -11.16 9.00
N ARG A 329 -22.02 -10.36 10.06
CA ARG A 329 -20.95 -9.58 10.71
C ARG A 329 -19.84 -10.49 11.22
N ALA A 330 -20.20 -11.55 11.96
CA ALA A 330 -19.26 -12.50 12.54
C ALA A 330 -18.44 -13.23 11.47
N TYR A 331 -19.06 -13.66 10.37
CA TYR A 331 -18.35 -14.30 9.26
C TYR A 331 -17.36 -13.35 8.57
N LEU A 332 -17.77 -12.12 8.30
CA LEU A 332 -16.91 -11.11 7.67
C LEU A 332 -15.73 -10.72 8.56
N ASP A 333 -15.93 -10.65 9.88
CA ASP A 333 -14.90 -10.28 10.84
C ASP A 333 -13.94 -11.41 11.22
N ALA A 334 -14.45 -12.63 11.42
CA ALA A 334 -13.62 -13.76 11.85
C ALA A 334 -12.84 -14.39 10.68
N VAL A 335 -13.49 -14.54 9.52
CA VAL A 335 -12.97 -15.33 8.39
C VAL A 335 -12.99 -14.60 7.04
N GLY A 336 -13.52 -13.36 6.99
CA GLY A 336 -13.48 -12.52 5.79
C GLY A 336 -14.34 -12.98 4.63
N LEU A 337 -15.32 -13.83 4.88
CA LEU A 337 -16.19 -14.44 3.87
C LEU A 337 -17.65 -14.15 4.19
N LEU A 338 -18.52 -14.29 3.19
CA LEU A 338 -19.97 -14.34 3.41
C LEU A 338 -20.41 -15.74 3.85
N PRO A 339 -21.39 -15.86 4.76
CA PRO A 339 -21.96 -17.15 5.13
C PRO A 339 -22.74 -17.75 3.96
N GLU A 340 -22.67 -19.08 3.79
CA GLU A 340 -23.48 -19.78 2.80
C GLU A 340 -24.98 -19.73 3.20
N PRO A 341 -25.92 -19.61 2.24
CA PRO A 341 -27.35 -19.45 2.54
C PRO A 341 -27.96 -20.51 3.46
N SER A 342 -27.53 -21.77 3.33
CA SER A 342 -28.00 -22.86 4.20
C SER A 342 -27.59 -22.64 5.66
N VAL A 343 -26.36 -22.18 5.89
CA VAL A 343 -25.85 -21.92 7.25
C VAL A 343 -26.59 -20.76 7.90
N VAL A 344 -26.91 -19.71 7.13
CA VAL A 344 -27.75 -18.60 7.62
C VAL A 344 -29.12 -19.12 8.06
N LYS A 345 -29.77 -19.93 7.22
CA LYS A 345 -31.08 -20.51 7.54
C LYS A 345 -31.03 -21.38 8.80
N ASP A 346 -30.02 -22.24 8.94
CA ASP A 346 -29.88 -23.11 10.10
C ASP A 346 -29.64 -22.30 11.37
N PHE A 347 -28.80 -21.26 11.32
CA PHE A 347 -28.50 -20.40 12.45
C PHE A 347 -29.70 -19.56 12.92
N VAL A 348 -30.48 -19.02 11.99
CA VAL A 348 -31.68 -18.24 12.31
C VAL A 348 -32.74 -19.13 12.98
N ASN A 349 -32.87 -20.39 12.55
CA ASN A 349 -33.83 -21.34 13.11
C ASN A 349 -33.33 -22.05 14.39
N ASP A 350 -32.06 -21.92 14.74
CA ASP A 350 -31.50 -22.48 15.97
C ASP A 350 -32.03 -21.71 17.20
N ASN A 351 -32.62 -22.42 18.15
CA ASN A 351 -33.16 -21.87 19.39
C ASN A 351 -32.19 -22.00 20.58
N ASN A 352 -30.97 -22.49 20.37
CA ASN A 352 -29.96 -22.57 21.41
C ASN A 352 -29.58 -21.16 21.90
N PRO A 353 -29.72 -20.85 23.21
CA PRO A 353 -29.39 -19.53 23.75
C PRO A 353 -27.91 -19.16 23.56
N ASN A 354 -27.03 -20.15 23.41
CA ASN A 354 -25.59 -19.95 23.22
C ASN A 354 -25.14 -20.03 21.75
N LYS A 355 -26.06 -20.05 20.78
CA LYS A 355 -25.73 -20.22 19.36
C LYS A 355 -24.73 -19.19 18.82
N ARG A 356 -24.79 -17.94 19.32
CA ARG A 356 -23.89 -16.85 18.91
C ARG A 356 -22.45 -17.14 19.32
N GLU A 357 -22.22 -17.57 20.55
CA GLU A 357 -20.90 -17.98 21.04
C GLU A 357 -20.40 -19.22 20.29
N ALA A 358 -21.26 -20.23 20.11
CA ALA A 358 -20.91 -21.44 19.38
C ALA A 358 -20.51 -21.16 17.92
N LEU A 359 -21.17 -20.19 17.26
CA LEU A 359 -20.80 -19.72 15.93
C LEU A 359 -19.41 -19.07 15.93
N VAL A 360 -19.14 -18.16 16.89
CA VAL A 360 -17.82 -17.51 17.00
C VAL A 360 -16.72 -18.56 17.21
N ASP A 361 -16.95 -19.55 18.09
CA ASP A 361 -16.02 -20.65 18.30
C ASP A 361 -15.80 -21.46 17.02
N ALA A 362 -16.86 -21.81 16.28
CA ALA A 362 -16.75 -22.54 15.02
C ALA A 362 -15.92 -21.76 13.97
N LEU A 363 -16.15 -20.45 13.84
CA LEU A 363 -15.44 -19.58 12.90
C LEU A 363 -13.97 -19.41 13.27
N LEU A 364 -13.65 -19.21 14.55
CA LEU A 364 -12.26 -19.09 14.99
C LEU A 364 -11.52 -20.43 14.93
N ASN A 365 -12.23 -21.56 15.05
CA ASN A 365 -11.67 -22.90 14.87
C ASN A 365 -11.49 -23.31 13.39
N ASP A 366 -12.07 -22.58 12.44
CA ASP A 366 -11.74 -22.68 11.02
C ASP A 366 -10.36 -22.07 10.75
N ASN A 367 -9.31 -22.80 11.15
CA ASN A 367 -7.92 -22.37 11.09
C ASN A 367 -7.50 -21.86 9.71
N GLN A 368 -8.04 -22.43 8.63
CA GLN A 368 -7.65 -22.08 7.27
C GLN A 368 -8.25 -20.74 6.87
N ASN A 369 -9.58 -20.56 6.99
CA ASN A 369 -10.21 -19.31 6.59
C ASN A 369 -9.88 -18.16 7.54
N TYR A 370 -9.75 -18.45 8.85
CA TYR A 370 -9.20 -17.52 9.84
C TYR A 370 -7.82 -17.02 9.41
N THR A 371 -6.88 -17.94 9.16
CA THR A 371 -5.51 -17.59 8.79
C THR A 371 -5.49 -16.74 7.52
N GLN A 372 -6.21 -17.17 6.49
CA GLN A 372 -6.26 -16.45 5.21
C GLN A 372 -6.87 -15.05 5.36
N HIS A 373 -7.84 -14.84 6.25
CA HIS A 373 -8.38 -13.51 6.54
C HIS A 373 -7.35 -12.62 7.25
N TRP A 374 -6.85 -13.08 8.40
CA TRP A 374 -5.99 -12.29 9.28
C TRP A 374 -4.58 -12.07 8.70
N LEU A 375 -4.16 -12.88 7.72
CA LEU A 375 -2.93 -12.67 6.98
C LEU A 375 -2.85 -11.27 6.36
N SER A 376 -3.97 -10.68 5.92
CA SER A 376 -3.97 -9.31 5.39
C SER A 376 -3.65 -8.27 6.44
N PHE A 377 -4.26 -8.37 7.64
CA PHE A 377 -3.97 -7.49 8.78
C PHE A 377 -2.48 -7.55 9.15
N TRP A 378 -1.95 -8.76 9.32
CA TRP A 378 -0.55 -8.94 9.71
C TRP A 378 0.43 -8.51 8.61
N ASN A 379 0.09 -8.73 7.34
CA ASN A 379 0.93 -8.29 6.24
C ASN A 379 1.05 -6.76 6.17
N ASP A 380 -0.04 -6.04 6.42
CA ASP A 380 -0.04 -4.58 6.47
C ASP A 380 0.78 -4.06 7.66
N LEU A 381 0.59 -4.69 8.82
CA LEU A 381 1.27 -4.31 10.05
C LEU A 381 2.78 -4.60 10.00
N LEU A 382 3.17 -5.73 9.43
CA LEU A 382 4.56 -6.22 9.41
C LEU A 382 5.29 -5.88 8.10
N ARG A 383 4.70 -5.06 7.22
CA ARG A 383 5.28 -4.64 5.93
C ARG A 383 5.61 -5.82 5.01
N ASN A 384 4.85 -6.91 5.09
CA ASN A 384 5.08 -8.13 4.31
C ASN A 384 4.28 -8.12 3.01
N ASP A 385 5.00 -8.12 1.87
CA ASP A 385 4.38 -8.19 0.55
C ASP A 385 4.95 -9.36 -0.26
N TYR A 386 4.16 -9.86 -1.20
CA TYR A 386 4.51 -10.97 -2.10
C TYR A 386 5.44 -10.56 -3.24
N TYR A 387 5.73 -9.27 -3.36
CA TYR A 387 6.66 -8.73 -4.32
C TYR A 387 7.97 -8.35 -3.63
N SER A 388 9.07 -8.97 -4.07
CA SER A 388 10.41 -8.72 -3.56
C SER A 388 11.23 -7.94 -4.58
N VAL A 389 11.27 -6.61 -4.44
CA VAL A 389 12.30 -5.78 -5.09
C VAL A 389 13.53 -5.71 -4.18
N GLY A 390 14.72 -5.65 -4.77
CA GLY A 390 15.94 -5.32 -4.03
C GLY A 390 16.41 -6.34 -2.99
N GLY A 391 15.90 -7.58 -3.01
CA GLY A 391 16.29 -8.61 -2.04
C GLY A 391 15.45 -8.67 -0.76
N LYS A 392 14.27 -8.01 -0.73
CA LYS A 392 13.29 -8.14 0.37
C LYS A 392 12.95 -9.62 0.63
N LYS A 393 13.33 -10.16 1.79
CA LYS A 393 12.96 -11.52 2.22
C LYS A 393 11.53 -11.50 2.76
N GLN A 394 10.67 -12.35 2.21
CA GLN A 394 9.26 -12.46 2.64
C GLN A 394 9.17 -13.28 3.91
N ILE A 395 8.18 -12.99 4.75
CA ILE A 395 7.87 -13.78 5.96
C ILE A 395 6.57 -14.57 5.82
N THR A 396 5.96 -14.60 4.64
CA THR A 396 4.63 -15.19 4.41
C THR A 396 4.53 -16.64 4.90
N ASP A 397 5.47 -17.51 4.51
CA ASP A 397 5.43 -18.92 4.91
C ASP A 397 5.44 -19.06 6.43
N TRP A 398 6.30 -18.29 7.10
CA TRP A 398 6.41 -18.28 8.56
C TRP A 398 5.16 -17.70 9.23
N LEU A 399 4.63 -16.60 8.71
CA LEU A 399 3.47 -15.90 9.24
C LEU A 399 2.22 -16.76 9.09
N TYR A 400 1.99 -17.35 7.91
CA TYR A 400 0.89 -18.27 7.66
C TYR A 400 0.95 -19.47 8.62
N ASN A 401 2.14 -20.08 8.77
CA ASN A 401 2.32 -21.20 9.70
C ASN A 401 2.14 -20.80 11.18
N SER A 402 2.47 -19.56 11.55
CA SER A 402 2.28 -19.07 12.91
C SER A 402 0.79 -18.88 13.22
N LEU A 403 0.01 -18.33 12.29
CA LEU A 403 -1.43 -18.12 12.44
C LEU A 403 -2.22 -19.44 12.41
N ILE A 404 -1.93 -20.34 11.47
CA ILE A 404 -2.69 -21.60 11.33
C ILE A 404 -2.48 -22.56 12.51
N LYS A 405 -1.34 -22.45 13.19
CA LYS A 405 -1.02 -23.22 14.40
C LYS A 405 -1.43 -22.51 15.70
N ASN A 406 -2.09 -21.36 15.59
CA ASN A 406 -2.46 -20.49 16.71
C ASN A 406 -1.28 -20.22 17.67
N LYS A 407 -0.12 -19.88 17.12
CA LYS A 407 1.06 -19.53 17.91
C LYS A 407 0.72 -18.34 18.82
N SER A 408 1.14 -18.39 20.10
CA SER A 408 0.93 -17.28 21.03
C SER A 408 1.58 -16.00 20.50
N TYR A 409 0.98 -14.86 20.81
CA TYR A 409 1.50 -13.57 20.38
C TYR A 409 2.90 -13.30 20.94
N ASP A 410 3.19 -13.75 22.16
CA ASP A 410 4.53 -13.68 22.74
C ASP A 410 5.55 -14.39 21.85
N GLN A 411 5.26 -15.62 21.43
CA GLN A 411 6.17 -16.36 20.57
C GLN A 411 6.30 -15.72 19.17
N ILE A 412 5.21 -15.15 18.62
CA ILE A 412 5.25 -14.36 17.37
C ILE A 412 6.20 -13.17 17.52
N VAL A 413 6.06 -12.39 18.61
CA VAL A 413 6.91 -11.22 18.89
C VAL A 413 8.35 -11.62 19.11
N THR A 414 8.61 -12.65 19.93
CA THR A 414 9.95 -13.16 20.18
C THR A 414 10.64 -13.58 18.88
N GLU A 415 9.96 -14.33 18.01
CA GLU A 415 10.52 -14.79 16.74
C GLU A 415 10.61 -13.68 15.68
N LEU A 416 9.87 -12.58 15.79
CA LEU A 416 10.05 -11.41 14.94
C LEU A 416 11.26 -10.57 15.37
N VAL A 417 11.44 -10.42 16.68
CA VAL A 417 12.47 -9.58 17.31
C VAL A 417 13.84 -10.26 17.34
N ASN A 418 13.85 -11.57 17.64
CA ASN A 418 15.01 -12.45 17.58
C ASN A 418 14.79 -13.50 16.48
N PRO A 419 15.15 -13.17 15.22
CA PRO A 419 14.64 -13.92 14.08
C PRO A 419 15.04 -15.39 14.03
N VAL A 420 14.07 -16.24 13.70
CA VAL A 420 14.25 -17.65 13.35
C VAL A 420 14.12 -17.84 11.84
N LYS A 421 14.37 -19.06 11.34
CA LYS A 421 14.24 -19.37 9.91
C LYS A 421 12.83 -19.03 9.42
N GLY A 422 12.74 -18.08 8.48
CA GLY A 422 11.50 -17.63 7.84
C GLY A 422 10.97 -16.30 8.35
N SER A 423 11.32 -15.85 9.56
CA SER A 423 10.85 -14.56 10.13
C SER A 423 11.83 -13.41 9.88
N GLU A 424 13.04 -13.69 9.40
CA GLU A 424 14.14 -12.71 9.32
C GLU A 424 13.83 -11.53 8.39
N GLY A 425 12.88 -11.72 7.46
CA GLY A 425 12.40 -10.67 6.58
C GLY A 425 11.79 -9.46 7.29
N PHE A 426 11.34 -9.59 8.55
CA PHE A 426 10.77 -8.46 9.29
C PHE A 426 11.82 -7.41 9.68
N ILE A 427 12.90 -7.83 10.37
CA ILE A 427 14.00 -6.94 10.76
C ILE A 427 15.02 -6.77 9.63
N GLN A 428 15.46 -7.88 9.02
CA GLN A 428 16.50 -7.82 7.99
C GLN A 428 15.97 -7.33 6.65
N GLY A 429 14.67 -7.49 6.39
CA GLY A 429 14.07 -6.99 5.16
C GLY A 429 14.21 -5.49 5.01
N VAL A 430 14.26 -4.71 6.09
CA VAL A 430 14.49 -3.25 6.01
C VAL A 430 15.80 -2.89 5.31
N LYS A 431 16.81 -3.77 5.35
CA LYS A 431 18.13 -3.53 4.75
C LYS A 431 18.08 -3.24 3.24
N TRP A 432 17.07 -3.74 2.51
CA TRP A 432 16.97 -3.49 1.06
C TRP A 432 16.79 -2.01 0.72
N ARG A 433 16.22 -1.20 1.63
CA ARG A 433 16.05 0.25 1.43
C ARG A 433 17.38 1.00 1.46
N GLY A 434 18.41 0.39 2.03
CA GLY A 434 19.68 1.06 2.26
C GLY A 434 19.55 2.25 3.20
N VAL A 435 20.57 3.09 3.16
CA VAL A 435 20.64 4.34 3.92
C VAL A 435 19.99 5.45 3.08
N VAL A 436 18.94 6.07 3.61
CA VAL A 436 18.33 7.24 2.95
C VAL A 436 19.18 8.49 3.22
N ASN A 437 19.58 8.68 4.49
CA ASN A 437 20.44 9.77 4.96
C ASN A 437 21.09 9.35 6.30
N ALA A 438 21.90 10.20 6.95
CA ALA A 438 22.66 9.80 8.14
C ALA A 438 21.79 9.39 9.34
N SER A 439 20.58 9.96 9.45
CA SER A 439 19.59 9.65 10.50
C SER A 439 18.62 8.53 10.13
N GLN A 440 18.47 8.20 8.85
CA GLN A 440 17.59 7.15 8.33
C GLN A 440 18.38 5.94 7.83
N ARG A 441 19.27 5.43 8.68
CA ARG A 441 19.97 4.16 8.47
C ARG A 441 19.04 2.95 8.64
N THR A 442 19.49 1.79 8.18
CA THR A 442 18.69 0.55 8.21
C THR A 442 18.29 0.14 9.62
N GLU A 443 19.13 0.41 10.60
CA GLU A 443 18.96 0.09 12.02
C GLU A 443 17.94 1.03 12.69
N MET A 444 17.99 2.32 12.34
CA MET A 444 16.96 3.27 12.77
C MET A 444 15.59 2.92 12.17
N GLN A 445 15.55 2.53 10.90
CA GLN A 445 14.32 2.08 10.26
C GLN A 445 13.78 0.77 10.88
N ALA A 446 14.65 -0.14 11.35
CA ALA A 446 14.24 -1.32 12.10
C ALA A 446 13.64 -0.98 13.48
N ALA A 447 14.27 -0.04 14.20
CA ALA A 447 13.74 0.49 15.45
C ALA A 447 12.37 1.17 15.25
N GLN A 448 12.22 1.99 14.21
CA GLN A 448 10.94 2.60 13.83
C GLN A 448 9.87 1.54 13.54
N ASN A 449 10.20 0.47 12.82
CA ASN A 449 9.25 -0.60 12.54
C ASN A 449 8.75 -1.28 13.81
N ILE A 450 9.65 -1.68 14.72
CA ILE A 450 9.24 -2.35 15.96
C ILE A 450 8.46 -1.39 16.86
N GLY A 451 8.92 -0.13 17.00
CA GLY A 451 8.22 0.90 17.76
C GLY A 451 6.79 1.08 17.26
N GLN A 452 6.62 1.27 15.95
CA GLN A 452 5.30 1.53 15.38
C GLN A 452 4.43 0.25 15.36
N SER A 453 4.96 -0.88 14.90
CA SER A 453 4.16 -2.10 14.67
C SER A 453 3.90 -2.94 15.92
N LEU A 454 4.72 -2.88 16.96
CA LEU A 454 4.55 -3.71 18.16
C LEU A 454 4.28 -2.89 19.42
N MET A 455 4.83 -1.68 19.52
CA MET A 455 4.72 -0.86 20.74
C MET A 455 3.72 0.30 20.63
N GLY A 456 3.20 0.58 19.44
CA GLY A 456 2.28 1.71 19.22
C GLY A 456 2.94 3.05 19.51
N VAL A 457 4.19 3.21 19.05
CA VAL A 457 5.05 4.38 19.30
C VAL A 457 5.71 4.85 18.01
N ASN A 458 5.66 6.15 17.77
CA ASN A 458 6.30 6.77 16.61
C ASN A 458 7.74 7.24 16.90
N VAL A 459 8.72 6.42 16.51
CA VAL A 459 10.16 6.73 16.66
C VAL A 459 10.68 7.66 15.54
N LYS A 460 9.88 7.92 14.49
CA LYS A 460 10.36 8.59 13.28
C LYS A 460 10.81 10.03 13.57
N CYS A 461 10.01 10.83 14.27
CA CYS A 461 10.42 12.21 14.62
C CYS A 461 11.70 12.22 15.49
N ALA A 462 11.78 11.28 16.42
CA ALA A 462 12.90 11.14 17.35
C ALA A 462 14.24 10.80 16.67
N SER A 463 14.23 10.39 15.40
CA SER A 463 15.45 9.96 14.68
C SER A 463 16.34 11.10 14.18
N CYS A 464 15.81 12.34 14.13
CA CYS A 464 16.57 13.53 13.72
C CYS A 464 16.71 14.55 14.84
N HIS A 465 15.72 14.66 15.72
CA HIS A 465 15.64 15.57 16.86
C HIS A 465 14.77 14.93 17.94
N ASN A 466 14.63 15.52 19.14
CA ASN A 466 13.62 15.03 20.11
C ASN A 466 12.22 15.17 19.51
N SER A 467 11.33 14.20 19.73
CA SER A 467 10.01 14.17 19.09
C SER A 467 9.18 15.41 19.43
N PHE A 468 8.40 15.88 18.46
CA PHE A 468 7.45 16.99 18.62
C PHE A 468 6.04 16.52 18.97
N ILE A 469 5.82 15.21 19.07
CA ILE A 469 4.50 14.60 19.30
C ILE A 469 4.52 13.57 20.44
N SER A 470 5.69 13.31 21.02
CA SER A 470 5.88 12.39 22.15
C SER A 470 7.10 12.82 22.96
N ASN A 471 7.30 12.25 24.14
CA ASN A 471 8.46 12.54 24.99
C ASN A 471 9.74 11.81 24.55
N LEU A 472 9.72 11.11 23.41
CA LEU A 472 10.89 10.39 22.90
C LEU A 472 12.03 11.32 22.52
N THR A 473 13.22 11.01 23.02
CA THR A 473 14.44 11.77 22.73
C THR A 473 15.24 11.18 21.58
N LEU A 474 16.10 12.01 20.99
CA LEU A 474 17.09 11.58 20.01
C LEU A 474 17.99 10.46 20.56
N ASP A 475 18.37 10.56 21.84
CA ASP A 475 19.21 9.58 22.50
C ASP A 475 18.52 8.21 22.64
N GLN A 476 17.25 8.19 23.05
CA GLN A 476 16.47 6.96 23.13
C GLN A 476 16.26 6.31 21.76
N ALA A 477 15.98 7.10 20.71
CA ALA A 477 15.81 6.58 19.36
C ALA A 477 17.09 5.92 18.83
N TYR A 478 18.26 6.57 19.01
CA TYR A 478 19.54 6.00 18.60
C TYR A 478 19.99 4.85 19.49
N GLY A 479 19.71 4.90 20.79
CA GLY A 479 19.95 3.79 21.71
C GLY A 479 19.16 2.55 21.29
N PHE A 480 17.91 2.74 20.87
CA PHE A 480 17.08 1.66 20.35
C PHE A 480 17.57 1.15 18.99
N ALA A 481 17.94 2.05 18.08
CA ALA A 481 18.54 1.68 16.79
C ALA A 481 19.86 0.89 16.95
N THR A 482 20.67 1.21 17.97
CA THR A 482 21.96 0.55 18.22
C THR A 482 21.82 -0.95 18.53
N ILE A 483 20.66 -1.40 19.02
CA ILE A 483 20.38 -2.83 19.22
C ILE A 483 20.58 -3.62 17.92
N PHE A 484 20.21 -3.03 16.78
CA PHE A 484 20.22 -3.67 15.46
C PHE A 484 21.53 -3.49 14.68
N SER A 485 22.48 -2.71 15.20
CA SER A 485 23.72 -2.35 14.49
C SER A 485 24.91 -3.17 14.98
N ASP A 486 25.85 -3.48 14.08
CA ASP A 486 27.08 -4.21 14.42
C ASP A 486 28.03 -3.36 15.28
N SER A 487 27.87 -2.04 15.28
CA SER A 487 28.64 -1.11 16.11
C SER A 487 27.74 -0.09 16.81
N ILE A 488 28.29 0.58 17.81
CA ILE A 488 27.59 1.69 18.46
C ILE A 488 27.38 2.82 17.45
N LEU A 489 26.16 3.35 17.37
CA LEU A 489 25.82 4.43 16.46
C LEU A 489 26.21 5.80 17.03
N GLU A 490 26.79 6.65 16.20
CA GLU A 490 26.91 8.08 16.50
C GLU A 490 25.56 8.76 16.26
N LEU A 491 25.14 9.63 17.19
CA LEU A 491 23.93 10.43 17.03
C LEU A 491 24.13 11.42 15.87
N ASN A 492 23.17 11.46 14.95
CA ASN A 492 23.09 12.49 13.92
C ASN A 492 21.84 13.34 14.12
N ARG A 493 22.01 14.66 14.00
CA ARG A 493 20.89 15.59 13.84
C ARG A 493 20.66 15.78 12.34
N CYS A 494 19.64 15.10 11.82
CA CYS A 494 19.42 14.92 10.38
C CYS A 494 20.64 14.27 9.72
N ASP A 495 21.47 15.04 9.02
CA ASP A 495 22.67 14.56 8.32
C ASP A 495 23.99 14.88 9.04
N LYS A 496 23.93 15.60 10.18
CA LYS A 496 25.12 16.06 10.87
C LYS A 496 25.42 15.23 12.13
N PRO A 497 26.63 14.65 12.25
CA PRO A 497 27.06 14.01 13.48
C PRO A 497 27.20 15.04 14.61
N ILE A 498 26.86 14.63 15.83
CA ILE A 498 26.97 15.49 17.02
C ILE A 498 28.10 15.07 17.98
N GLY A 499 28.94 14.09 17.61
CA GLY A 499 30.07 13.65 18.43
C GLY A 499 29.68 12.82 19.66
N LYS A 500 28.41 12.39 19.76
CA LYS A 500 27.90 11.57 20.87
C LYS A 500 27.59 10.17 20.38
N MET A 501 28.13 9.15 21.05
CA MET A 501 27.82 7.74 20.78
C MET A 501 26.61 7.28 21.59
N ALA A 502 25.69 6.55 20.96
CA ALA A 502 24.47 6.06 21.57
C ALA A 502 24.72 4.83 22.43
N LYS A 503 24.26 4.79 23.67
CA LYS A 503 24.28 3.53 24.42
C LYS A 503 23.11 2.65 23.97
N ALA A 504 23.35 1.38 23.64
CA ALA A 504 22.28 0.44 23.33
C ALA A 504 21.27 0.40 24.48
N ASN A 505 20.02 0.74 24.18
CA ASN A 505 18.96 0.84 25.19
C ASN A 505 17.59 0.61 24.56
N PHE A 506 16.67 0.02 25.29
CA PHE A 506 15.28 -0.04 24.87
C PHE A 506 14.57 1.29 25.16
N LEU A 507 13.42 1.53 24.52
CA LEU A 507 12.61 2.73 24.77
C LEU A 507 12.12 2.80 26.23
N TYR A 508 11.95 1.63 26.86
CA TYR A 508 11.48 1.46 28.24
C TYR A 508 12.52 0.68 29.06
N PRO A 509 13.62 1.34 29.52
CA PRO A 509 14.70 0.70 30.26
C PRO A 509 14.25 0.03 31.58
N GLU A 510 13.11 0.44 32.14
CA GLU A 510 12.52 -0.14 33.35
C GLU A 510 12.10 -1.61 33.19
N LEU A 511 11.90 -2.10 31.96
CA LEU A 511 11.60 -3.52 31.69
C LEU A 511 12.85 -4.40 31.65
N GLY A 512 14.04 -3.80 31.56
CA GLY A 512 15.29 -4.53 31.61
C GLY A 512 16.37 -4.01 30.67
N ASN A 513 17.58 -4.54 30.88
CA ASN A 513 18.76 -4.17 30.11
C ASN A 513 18.87 -5.01 28.83
N VAL A 514 19.11 -4.34 27.70
CA VAL A 514 19.29 -4.94 26.37
C VAL A 514 20.73 -4.86 25.85
N GLU A 515 21.69 -4.43 26.68
CA GLU A 515 23.11 -4.42 26.33
C GLU A 515 23.66 -5.83 26.06
N GLY A 516 24.52 -5.97 25.06
CA GLY A 516 25.16 -7.23 24.70
C GLY A 516 26.30 -6.99 23.73
N GLU A 517 27.24 -7.94 23.62
CA GLU A 517 28.43 -7.82 22.77
C GLU A 517 28.06 -7.93 21.29
N THR A 518 27.23 -8.93 20.93
CA THR A 518 26.78 -9.14 19.55
C THR A 518 25.37 -8.62 19.30
N VAL A 519 25.03 -8.34 18.03
CA VAL A 519 23.64 -8.04 17.62
C VAL A 519 22.70 -9.15 18.06
N LYS A 520 23.13 -10.42 17.95
CA LYS A 520 22.32 -11.57 18.33
C LYS A 520 21.97 -11.55 19.83
N ASP A 521 22.92 -11.21 20.70
CA ASP A 521 22.67 -11.12 22.14
C ASP A 521 21.70 -9.98 22.48
N ARG A 522 21.87 -8.82 21.81
CA ARG A 522 20.98 -7.66 21.99
C ARG A 522 19.56 -7.95 21.50
N LEU A 523 19.40 -8.65 20.37
CA LEU A 523 18.08 -9.07 19.88
C LEU A 523 17.41 -10.11 20.77
N LEU A 524 18.18 -11.08 21.32
CA LEU A 524 17.65 -12.03 22.29
C LEU A 524 17.12 -11.29 23.53
N LYS A 525 17.92 -10.42 24.14
CA LYS A 525 17.51 -9.65 25.32
C LYS A 525 16.33 -8.74 25.03
N LEU A 526 16.32 -8.06 23.88
CA LEU A 526 15.17 -7.25 23.47
C LEU A 526 13.91 -8.12 23.34
N SER A 527 14.02 -9.31 22.76
CA SER A 527 12.88 -10.23 22.60
C SER A 527 12.32 -10.71 23.93
N GLU A 528 13.18 -10.94 24.93
CA GLU A 528 12.79 -11.31 26.30
C GLU A 528 12.12 -10.15 27.02
N VAL A 529 12.69 -8.94 26.94
CA VAL A 529 12.15 -7.72 27.58
C VAL A 529 10.79 -7.33 26.99
N MET A 530 10.59 -7.51 25.69
CA MET A 530 9.34 -7.12 25.03
C MET A 530 8.15 -7.97 25.46
N VAL A 531 8.32 -9.28 25.69
CA VAL A 531 7.21 -10.20 26.01
C VAL A 531 7.03 -10.43 27.51
N GLN A 532 7.58 -9.55 28.34
CA GLN A 532 7.35 -9.60 29.78
C GLN A 532 5.91 -9.18 30.09
N ARG A 533 5.31 -9.86 31.06
CA ARG A 533 3.97 -9.51 31.57
C ARG A 533 3.85 -8.07 32.05
N ASP A 534 4.93 -7.50 32.58
CA ASP A 534 4.98 -6.10 33.04
C ASP A 534 4.96 -5.09 31.88
N ASN A 535 5.23 -5.52 30.64
CA ASN A 535 5.12 -4.70 29.46
C ASN A 535 3.66 -4.57 28.99
N GLY A 536 2.86 -3.81 29.73
CA GLY A 536 1.48 -3.52 29.36
C GLY A 536 1.33 -2.82 28.01
N ARG A 537 2.37 -2.13 27.52
CA ARG A 537 2.32 -1.44 26.23
C ARG A 537 2.18 -2.40 25.04
N LEU A 538 2.93 -3.50 25.03
CA LEU A 538 2.84 -4.49 23.95
C LEU A 538 1.40 -5.03 23.82
N TYR A 539 0.81 -5.44 24.94
CA TYR A 539 -0.51 -6.07 24.98
C TYR A 539 -1.65 -5.08 24.72
N ARG A 540 -1.58 -3.87 25.31
CA ARG A 540 -2.55 -2.81 25.00
C ARG A 540 -2.54 -2.43 23.53
N THR A 541 -1.37 -2.39 22.90
CA THR A 541 -1.25 -2.03 21.48
C THR A 541 -2.00 -3.03 20.59
N ILE A 542 -1.78 -4.34 20.80
CA ILE A 542 -2.43 -5.35 19.97
C ILE A 542 -3.92 -5.49 20.30
N ALA A 543 -4.30 -5.40 21.57
CA ALA A 543 -5.70 -5.39 21.99
C ALA A 543 -6.48 -4.21 21.37
N ASN A 544 -5.89 -3.01 21.41
CA ASN A 544 -6.47 -1.81 20.81
C ASN A 544 -6.69 -1.95 19.29
N ARG A 545 -5.77 -2.59 18.58
CA ARG A 545 -5.88 -2.80 17.12
C ARG A 545 -6.88 -3.87 16.73
N PHE A 546 -7.00 -4.92 17.54
CA PHE A 546 -8.04 -5.93 17.32
C PHE A 546 -9.42 -5.37 17.65
N TRP A 547 -9.52 -4.54 18.69
CA TRP A 547 -10.71 -3.75 18.96
C TRP A 547 -11.06 -2.84 17.79
N ASP A 548 -10.11 -2.03 17.30
CA ASP A 548 -10.31 -1.19 16.11
C ASP A 548 -10.80 -2.00 14.91
N ARG A 549 -10.14 -3.14 14.63
CA ARG A 549 -10.47 -3.98 13.48
C ARG A 549 -11.92 -4.48 13.50
N LEU A 550 -12.47 -4.76 14.68
CA LEU A 550 -13.81 -5.32 14.88
C LEU A 550 -14.87 -4.23 15.13
N MET A 551 -14.50 -3.15 15.82
CA MET A 551 -15.40 -2.10 16.29
C MET A 551 -15.33 -0.82 15.44
N GLY A 552 -14.41 -0.71 14.47
CA GLY A 552 -14.26 0.42 13.54
C GLY A 552 -13.59 1.67 14.10
N ARG A 553 -13.12 1.61 15.35
CA ARG A 553 -12.27 2.63 15.97
C ARG A 553 -11.55 2.03 17.16
N GLY A 554 -10.26 2.36 17.36
CA GLY A 554 -9.52 1.97 18.55
C GLY A 554 -10.12 2.53 19.85
N ILE A 555 -9.76 1.91 20.97
CA ILE A 555 -9.87 2.49 22.31
C ILE A 555 -8.99 3.73 22.44
N VAL A 556 -7.78 3.66 21.92
CA VAL A 556 -6.85 4.79 21.74
C VAL A 556 -6.71 5.09 20.25
N GLU A 557 -6.73 6.36 19.89
CA GLU A 557 -6.50 6.86 18.52
C GLU A 557 -5.51 8.04 18.54
N PRO A 558 -4.57 8.14 17.58
CA PRO A 558 -4.22 7.14 16.56
C PRO A 558 -3.66 5.82 17.14
N LEU A 559 -3.81 4.71 16.40
CA LEU A 559 -3.38 3.35 16.80
C LEU A 559 -1.85 3.16 16.96
N ASP A 560 -1.06 4.15 16.58
CA ASP A 560 0.40 4.21 16.72
C ASP A 560 0.90 5.31 17.67
N GLU A 561 -0.01 5.90 18.45
CA GLU A 561 0.28 6.86 19.51
C GLU A 561 -0.41 6.41 20.82
N MET A 562 0.00 5.25 21.35
CA MET A 562 -0.59 4.61 22.53
C MET A 562 -0.34 5.35 23.86
N ASP A 563 0.30 6.51 23.81
CA ASP A 563 0.41 7.43 24.94
C ASP A 563 -0.81 8.35 25.08
N ASN A 564 -1.65 8.45 24.04
CA ASN A 564 -2.89 9.19 24.10
C ASN A 564 -3.91 8.58 25.08
N VAL A 565 -4.79 9.43 25.57
CA VAL A 565 -5.83 9.03 26.54
C VAL A 565 -6.84 8.09 25.86
N PRO A 566 -7.06 6.88 26.40
CA PRO A 566 -8.13 6.00 25.93
C PRO A 566 -9.50 6.60 26.25
N TRP A 567 -10.52 6.31 25.43
CA TRP A 567 -11.89 6.69 25.81
C TRP A 567 -12.40 5.89 27.02
N ASP A 568 -11.88 4.69 27.23
CA ASP A 568 -12.03 3.91 28.47
C ASP A 568 -10.78 3.08 28.75
N ALA A 569 -10.09 3.37 29.85
CA ALA A 569 -8.84 2.69 30.21
C ALA A 569 -9.09 1.30 30.81
N ASP A 570 -10.19 1.10 31.53
CA ASP A 570 -10.47 -0.15 32.23
C ASP A 570 -10.81 -1.26 31.23
N VAL A 571 -11.57 -0.94 30.18
CA VAL A 571 -11.83 -1.88 29.08
C VAL A 571 -10.53 -2.32 28.40
N LEU A 572 -9.64 -1.38 28.07
CA LEU A 572 -8.36 -1.68 27.43
C LEU A 572 -7.45 -2.52 28.33
N ASP A 573 -7.33 -2.15 29.61
CA ASP A 573 -6.47 -2.84 30.56
C ASP A 573 -7.00 -4.23 30.90
N TRP A 574 -8.31 -4.38 31.06
CA TRP A 574 -8.94 -5.68 31.28
C TRP A 574 -8.74 -6.61 30.10
N LEU A 575 -9.03 -6.16 28.88
CA LEU A 575 -8.84 -6.94 27.65
C LEU A 575 -7.38 -7.38 27.49
N SER A 576 -6.44 -6.47 27.76
CA SER A 576 -5.01 -6.75 27.66
C SER A 576 -4.57 -7.76 28.71
N ALA A 577 -5.08 -7.66 29.94
CA ALA A 577 -4.71 -8.55 31.03
C ALA A 577 -5.30 -9.95 30.84
N ASP A 578 -6.56 -10.03 30.41
CA ASP A 578 -7.21 -11.28 30.03
C ASP A 578 -6.51 -11.96 28.84
N PHE A 579 -6.06 -11.17 27.87
CA PHE A 579 -5.25 -11.68 26.76
C PHE A 579 -3.94 -12.31 27.25
N ILE A 580 -3.21 -11.67 28.18
CA ILE A 580 -2.02 -12.29 28.78
C ILE A 580 -2.38 -13.56 29.55
N ASP A 581 -3.44 -13.53 30.35
CA ASP A 581 -3.88 -14.68 31.17
C ASP A 581 -4.27 -15.90 30.33
N SER A 582 -4.74 -15.69 29.10
CA SER A 582 -5.02 -16.77 28.14
C SER A 582 -3.74 -17.36 27.49
N GLY A 583 -2.55 -16.89 27.85
CA GLY A 583 -1.30 -17.26 27.21
C GLY A 583 -1.04 -16.49 25.91
N SER A 584 -1.57 -15.26 25.83
CA SER A 584 -1.46 -14.39 24.66
C SER A 584 -2.07 -15.02 23.40
N ASP A 585 -3.23 -15.67 23.54
CA ASP A 585 -3.98 -16.31 22.44
C ASP A 585 -4.82 -15.26 21.67
N LEU A 586 -4.45 -15.01 20.41
CA LEU A 586 -5.10 -14.02 19.56
C LEU A 586 -6.57 -14.37 19.28
N LYS A 587 -6.92 -15.66 19.20
CA LYS A 587 -8.30 -16.07 18.98
C LYS A 587 -9.14 -15.88 20.23
N HIS A 588 -8.57 -16.10 21.41
CA HIS A 588 -9.24 -15.79 22.67
C HIS A 588 -9.57 -14.30 22.76
N LEU A 589 -8.62 -13.42 22.43
CA LEU A 589 -8.85 -11.97 22.37
C LEU A 589 -10.00 -11.60 21.40
N ILE A 590 -10.01 -12.17 20.19
CA ILE A 590 -11.10 -11.96 19.23
C ILE A 590 -12.43 -12.47 19.80
N LYS A 591 -12.45 -13.66 20.40
CA LYS A 591 -13.64 -14.27 20.99
C LYS A 591 -14.25 -13.38 22.07
N GLN A 592 -13.43 -12.86 22.99
CA GLN A 592 -13.90 -11.97 24.06
C GLN A 592 -14.60 -10.73 23.48
N ILE A 593 -14.07 -10.15 22.40
CA ILE A 593 -14.71 -9.00 21.75
C ILE A 593 -16.01 -9.43 21.06
N MET A 594 -15.96 -10.46 20.20
CA MET A 594 -17.09 -10.87 19.35
C MET A 594 -18.28 -11.47 20.11
N THR A 595 -18.07 -11.98 21.32
CA THR A 595 -19.14 -12.56 22.17
C THR A 595 -19.78 -11.54 23.11
N SER A 596 -19.20 -10.34 23.23
CA SER A 596 -19.78 -9.25 24.02
C SER A 596 -21.11 -8.76 23.44
N ARG A 597 -21.99 -8.24 24.31
CA ARG A 597 -23.21 -7.53 23.91
C ARG A 597 -22.86 -6.26 23.13
N VAL A 598 -21.78 -5.56 23.50
CA VAL A 598 -21.37 -4.33 22.80
C VAL A 598 -20.96 -4.55 21.35
N TYR A 599 -20.31 -5.66 21.02
CA TYR A 599 -20.03 -6.03 19.63
C TYR A 599 -21.32 -6.27 18.82
N GLN A 600 -22.41 -6.66 19.48
CA GLN A 600 -23.69 -6.98 18.87
C GLN A 600 -24.62 -5.76 18.78
N LEU A 601 -24.19 -4.58 19.21
CA LEU A 601 -24.98 -3.35 19.06
C LEU A 601 -25.06 -2.91 17.59
N PRO A 602 -26.10 -2.12 17.22
CA PRO A 602 -26.20 -1.49 15.91
C PRO A 602 -24.99 -0.60 15.61
N MET A 603 -24.61 -0.55 14.33
CA MET A 603 -23.52 0.31 13.88
C MET A 603 -23.86 1.80 14.05
N VAL A 604 -22.89 2.59 14.50
CA VAL A 604 -23.00 4.03 14.71
C VAL A 604 -22.37 4.76 13.52
N ASN A 605 -23.15 5.65 12.89
CA ASN A 605 -22.70 6.44 11.74
C ASN A 605 -22.35 7.87 12.17
N TYR A 606 -21.15 8.33 11.80
CA TYR A 606 -20.66 9.68 12.04
C TYR A 606 -20.63 10.48 10.73
N LYS A 607 -21.27 11.67 10.73
CA LYS A 607 -21.35 12.52 9.52
C LYS A 607 -19.98 13.05 9.07
N LYS A 608 -19.05 13.26 10.00
CA LYS A 608 -17.70 13.76 9.72
C LYS A 608 -16.67 12.88 10.41
N ALA A 609 -15.63 12.50 9.68
CA ALA A 609 -14.52 11.72 10.24
C ALA A 609 -13.81 12.42 11.41
N GLU A 610 -13.85 13.76 11.46
CA GLU A 610 -13.29 14.56 12.56
C GLU A 610 -14.01 14.33 13.90
N ASP A 611 -15.32 14.00 13.87
CA ASP A 611 -16.10 13.77 15.09
C ASP A 611 -15.64 12.48 15.80
N LEU A 612 -15.18 11.47 15.04
CA LEU A 612 -14.56 10.25 15.58
C LEU A 612 -13.25 10.54 16.33
N LYS A 613 -12.59 11.67 16.05
CA LYS A 613 -11.34 12.06 16.70
C LYS A 613 -11.59 12.97 17.90
N THR A 614 -12.46 13.96 17.75
CA THR A 614 -12.55 15.10 18.69
C THR A 614 -13.76 15.06 19.64
N LYS A 615 -14.80 14.30 19.31
CA LYS A 615 -16.07 14.26 20.07
C LYS A 615 -16.56 12.83 20.30
N TYR A 616 -15.61 11.92 20.43
CA TYR A 616 -15.93 10.50 20.48
C TYR A 616 -16.56 10.10 21.81
N VAL A 617 -17.73 9.51 21.72
CA VAL A 617 -18.41 8.80 22.80
C VAL A 617 -18.78 7.43 22.24
N PHE A 618 -18.36 6.37 22.91
CA PHE A 618 -18.64 5.01 22.46
C PHE A 618 -20.13 4.70 22.65
N LYS A 619 -20.80 4.31 21.56
CA LYS A 619 -22.23 3.92 21.56
C LYS A 619 -22.46 2.55 20.92
N GLY A 620 -21.39 1.89 20.49
CA GLY A 620 -21.41 0.70 19.67
C GLY A 620 -20.34 0.74 18.58
N PRO A 621 -20.23 -0.33 17.78
CA PRO A 621 -19.32 -0.41 16.64
C PRO A 621 -19.58 0.72 15.63
N VAL A 622 -18.55 1.22 14.96
CA VAL A 622 -18.63 2.23 13.89
C VAL A 622 -18.83 1.53 12.55
N THR A 623 -19.64 2.13 11.66
CA THR A 623 -19.86 1.62 10.30
C THR A 623 -18.52 1.39 9.57
N ARG A 624 -18.25 0.14 9.19
CA ARG A 624 -17.03 -0.25 8.46
C ARG A 624 -17.36 -0.71 7.05
N ARG A 625 -16.54 -0.30 6.09
CA ARG A 625 -16.63 -0.80 4.71
C ARG A 625 -15.92 -2.14 4.59
N LEU A 626 -16.38 -3.00 3.68
CA LEU A 626 -15.60 -4.17 3.28
C LEU A 626 -14.21 -3.74 2.81
N SER A 627 -13.17 -4.38 3.33
CA SER A 627 -11.82 -4.19 2.83
C SER A 627 -11.71 -4.65 1.37
N ALA A 628 -10.69 -4.20 0.65
CA ALA A 628 -10.41 -4.66 -0.71
C ALA A 628 -10.43 -6.20 -0.82
N GLU A 629 -9.85 -6.89 0.17
CA GLU A 629 -9.81 -8.35 0.22
C GLU A 629 -11.19 -8.97 0.49
N GLN A 630 -11.94 -8.45 1.47
CA GLN A 630 -13.30 -8.93 1.76
C GLN A 630 -14.24 -8.70 0.56
N PHE A 631 -14.16 -7.54 -0.10
CA PHE A 631 -14.93 -7.27 -1.31
C PHE A 631 -14.57 -8.25 -2.43
N SER A 632 -13.28 -8.45 -2.69
CA SER A 632 -12.81 -9.39 -3.72
C SER A 632 -13.21 -10.83 -3.44
N ASP A 633 -13.12 -11.28 -2.19
CA ASP A 633 -13.50 -12.63 -1.78
C ASP A 633 -15.03 -12.80 -1.87
N ALA A 634 -15.81 -11.83 -1.42
CA ALA A 634 -17.28 -11.86 -1.50
C ALA A 634 -17.77 -11.92 -2.95
N VAL A 635 -17.22 -11.11 -3.86
CA VAL A 635 -17.58 -11.19 -5.29
C VAL A 635 -17.19 -12.55 -5.87
N SER A 636 -16.05 -13.11 -5.45
CA SER A 636 -15.61 -14.44 -5.88
C SER A 636 -16.54 -15.57 -5.40
N GLN A 637 -17.15 -15.42 -4.21
CA GLN A 637 -18.14 -16.37 -3.68
C GLN A 637 -19.49 -16.31 -4.44
N ILE A 638 -19.90 -15.11 -4.85
CA ILE A 638 -21.22 -14.87 -5.41
C ILE A 638 -21.21 -15.15 -6.92
N ILE A 639 -20.31 -14.47 -7.64
CA ILE A 639 -20.40 -14.30 -9.09
C ILE A 639 -19.41 -15.22 -9.81
N ALA A 640 -18.13 -14.89 -9.74
CA ALA A 640 -17.04 -15.61 -10.39
C ALA A 640 -15.70 -15.27 -9.69
N PRO A 641 -14.73 -16.21 -9.63
CA PRO A 641 -13.42 -15.95 -9.05
C PRO A 641 -12.72 -14.73 -9.67
N LEU A 642 -12.42 -13.71 -8.86
CA LEU A 642 -11.71 -12.51 -9.35
C LEU A 642 -10.30 -12.83 -9.82
N TYR A 643 -9.63 -13.74 -9.12
CA TYR A 643 -8.23 -14.04 -9.34
C TYR A 643 -8.06 -15.53 -9.66
N PRO A 644 -7.52 -15.87 -10.84
CA PRO A 644 -7.24 -17.27 -11.18
C PRO A 644 -5.94 -17.79 -10.54
N GLN A 645 -5.12 -16.89 -9.98
CA GLN A 645 -3.75 -17.18 -9.56
C GLN A 645 -3.43 -16.54 -8.21
N VAL A 646 -2.62 -17.24 -7.43
CA VAL A 646 -2.09 -16.79 -6.15
C VAL A 646 -0.60 -16.49 -6.23
N ALA A 647 -0.14 -15.66 -5.31
CA ALA A 647 1.28 -15.43 -5.07
C ALA A 647 1.89 -16.46 -4.13
N PHE A 648 1.07 -16.97 -3.21
CA PHE A 648 1.42 -17.97 -2.22
C PHE A 648 0.30 -19.02 -2.16
N ASN A 649 0.63 -20.29 -2.39
CA ASN A 649 -0.32 -21.40 -2.31
C ASN A 649 0.05 -22.34 -1.15
N PRO A 650 -0.58 -22.18 0.04
CA PRO A 650 -0.26 -23.01 1.20
C PRO A 650 -0.65 -24.49 1.02
N ASN A 651 -1.65 -24.76 0.18
CA ASN A 651 -2.19 -26.10 -0.07
C ASN A 651 -1.62 -26.74 -1.35
N GLY A 652 -0.75 -26.02 -2.06
CA GLY A 652 -0.14 -26.45 -3.30
C GLY A 652 0.88 -27.57 -3.12
N ASP A 653 1.16 -28.28 -4.20
CA ASP A 653 2.38 -29.06 -4.34
C ASP A 653 3.51 -28.15 -4.84
N ASP A 654 4.76 -28.38 -4.41
CA ASP A 654 5.95 -27.74 -5.00
C ASP A 654 6.29 -28.41 -6.35
N ILE A 655 5.35 -28.36 -7.28
CA ILE A 655 5.54 -28.83 -8.65
C ILE A 655 6.36 -27.77 -9.38
N LYS A 656 7.67 -27.95 -9.42
CA LYS A 656 8.63 -27.09 -10.16
C LYS A 656 8.51 -27.25 -11.68
N ALA A 657 7.29 -27.18 -12.21
CA ALA A 657 6.96 -27.13 -13.63
C ALA A 657 7.10 -25.69 -14.13
N ILE A 658 7.51 -25.53 -15.39
CA ILE A 658 7.64 -24.21 -16.04
C ILE A 658 6.64 -24.08 -17.19
N ARG A 659 6.24 -22.84 -17.51
CA ARG A 659 5.44 -22.55 -18.71
C ARG A 659 6.34 -22.69 -19.93
N ILE A 660 6.12 -23.74 -20.73
CA ILE A 660 6.91 -24.02 -21.93
C ILE A 660 6.15 -23.60 -23.19
N TRP A 661 6.87 -23.07 -24.17
CA TRP A 661 6.33 -22.80 -25.51
C TRP A 661 7.39 -23.04 -26.59
N HIS A 662 6.97 -22.99 -27.85
CA HIS A 662 7.89 -23.03 -28.99
C HIS A 662 8.81 -21.81 -28.95
N LEU A 663 10.08 -22.00 -29.30
CA LEU A 663 11.04 -20.91 -29.38
C LEU A 663 10.68 -20.03 -30.60
N GLU A 664 10.21 -18.81 -30.34
CA GLU A 664 9.99 -17.80 -31.37
C GLU A 664 11.17 -16.83 -31.42
N GLU A 665 11.79 -16.70 -32.59
CA GLU A 665 12.90 -15.78 -32.82
C GLU A 665 12.62 -14.91 -34.05
N ASP A 666 12.87 -13.61 -33.90
CA ASP A 666 12.89 -12.65 -35.00
C ASP A 666 14.21 -11.88 -34.95
N LEU A 667 14.92 -11.83 -36.09
CA LEU A 667 16.25 -11.21 -36.22
C LEU A 667 17.24 -11.61 -35.11
N GLY A 668 17.24 -12.89 -34.71
CA GLY A 668 18.13 -13.44 -33.68
C GLY A 668 17.77 -13.02 -32.24
N ARG A 669 16.57 -12.47 -32.01
CA ARG A 669 16.05 -12.14 -30.68
C ARG A 669 14.82 -12.98 -30.38
N VAL A 670 14.75 -13.47 -29.15
CA VAL A 670 13.54 -14.15 -28.65
C VAL A 670 12.40 -13.16 -28.56
N VAL A 671 11.27 -13.47 -29.21
CA VAL A 671 10.06 -12.63 -29.23
C VAL A 671 8.89 -13.31 -28.52
N LEU A 672 7.80 -12.56 -28.35
CA LEU A 672 6.55 -13.11 -27.83
C LEU A 672 5.97 -14.15 -28.80
N PRO A 673 5.27 -15.17 -28.30
CA PRO A 673 4.54 -16.12 -29.11
C PRO A 673 3.61 -15.45 -30.14
N GLU A 674 3.79 -15.79 -31.42
CA GLU A 674 2.86 -15.40 -32.48
C GLU A 674 1.54 -16.18 -32.37
N PRO A 675 0.40 -15.63 -32.82
CA PRO A 675 -0.85 -16.38 -32.88
C PRO A 675 -0.73 -17.65 -33.73
N GLY A 676 -1.45 -18.69 -33.33
CA GLY A 676 -1.55 -19.95 -34.07
C GLY A 676 -1.16 -21.19 -33.27
N LYS A 677 -1.17 -22.33 -33.95
CA LYS A 677 -0.89 -23.65 -33.35
C LYS A 677 0.61 -23.93 -33.29
N ARG A 678 1.03 -24.60 -32.23
CA ARG A 678 2.35 -25.18 -32.02
C ARG A 678 2.20 -26.61 -31.52
N TYR A 679 3.17 -27.44 -31.84
CA TYR A 679 3.10 -28.89 -31.59
C TYR A 679 4.21 -29.28 -30.64
N PHE A 680 3.88 -30.03 -29.59
CA PHE A 680 4.80 -30.36 -28.50
C PHE A 680 4.83 -31.86 -28.27
N ARG A 681 6.00 -32.40 -27.95
CA ARG A 681 6.17 -33.83 -27.66
C ARG A 681 7.10 -34.07 -26.48
N LYS A 682 6.79 -35.12 -25.72
CA LYS A 682 7.63 -35.67 -24.66
C LYS A 682 7.46 -37.18 -24.57
N SER A 683 8.54 -37.90 -24.86
CA SER A 683 8.64 -39.34 -24.57
C SER A 683 9.10 -39.56 -23.13
N PHE A 684 8.55 -40.58 -22.47
CA PHE A 684 8.97 -41.03 -21.15
C PHE A 684 8.82 -42.55 -21.01
N GLN A 685 9.51 -43.12 -20.03
CA GLN A 685 9.40 -44.53 -19.69
C GLN A 685 8.74 -44.67 -18.32
N VAL A 686 7.98 -45.74 -18.16
CA VAL A 686 7.40 -46.15 -16.88
C VAL A 686 8.33 -47.18 -16.26
N LEU A 687 8.47 -47.22 -14.94
CA LEU A 687 9.25 -48.26 -14.27
C LEU A 687 8.69 -49.64 -14.63
N ARG A 688 9.51 -50.71 -14.54
CA ARG A 688 9.09 -52.10 -14.75
C ARG A 688 8.22 -52.63 -13.59
N GLU A 689 7.28 -51.83 -13.16
CA GLU A 689 6.39 -52.04 -12.03
C GLU A 689 4.99 -51.58 -12.42
N SER A 690 3.95 -52.22 -11.89
CA SER A 690 2.57 -51.82 -12.14
C SER A 690 2.30 -50.41 -11.61
N VAL A 691 1.69 -49.58 -12.46
CA VAL A 691 1.21 -48.25 -12.09
C VAL A 691 -0.13 -48.41 -11.40
N LYS A 692 -0.20 -48.00 -10.13
CA LYS A 692 -1.42 -47.94 -9.34
C LYS A 692 -2.32 -46.80 -9.79
N LYS A 693 -1.72 -45.65 -10.09
CA LYS A 693 -2.43 -44.42 -10.45
C LYS A 693 -1.59 -43.50 -11.31
N ALA A 694 -2.18 -42.93 -12.35
CA ALA A 694 -1.54 -41.93 -13.19
C ALA A 694 -2.46 -40.73 -13.42
N LYS A 695 -2.02 -39.55 -13.01
CA LYS A 695 -2.82 -38.32 -13.11
C LYS A 695 -2.05 -37.20 -13.80
N ILE A 696 -2.72 -36.51 -14.71
CA ILE A 696 -2.23 -35.30 -15.38
C ILE A 696 -2.86 -34.06 -14.76
N LEU A 697 -2.05 -33.00 -14.63
CA LEU A 697 -2.47 -31.61 -14.49
C LEU A 697 -2.00 -30.87 -15.74
N ILE A 698 -2.90 -30.15 -16.40
CA ILE A 698 -2.54 -29.33 -17.55
C ILE A 698 -3.33 -28.02 -17.55
N SER A 699 -2.63 -26.93 -17.88
CA SER A 699 -3.22 -25.63 -18.21
C SER A 699 -2.42 -25.04 -19.36
N VAL A 700 -3.10 -24.49 -20.36
CA VAL A 700 -2.46 -23.90 -21.53
C VAL A 700 -3.05 -22.54 -21.80
N ASP A 701 -2.19 -21.56 -22.06
CA ASP A 701 -2.61 -20.24 -22.54
C ASP A 701 -2.41 -20.21 -24.07
N ASN A 702 -3.45 -20.22 -24.91
CA ASN A 702 -4.89 -20.08 -24.58
C ASN A 702 -5.71 -21.40 -24.63
N SER A 703 -5.43 -22.27 -25.59
CA SER A 703 -6.18 -23.53 -25.77
C SER A 703 -5.28 -24.70 -26.16
N TYR A 704 -5.74 -25.93 -25.94
CA TYR A 704 -4.94 -27.12 -26.25
C TYR A 704 -5.75 -28.36 -26.63
N VAL A 705 -5.06 -29.29 -27.32
CA VAL A 705 -5.48 -30.68 -27.50
C VAL A 705 -4.38 -31.60 -26.98
N LEU A 706 -4.71 -32.50 -26.06
CA LEU A 706 -3.80 -33.46 -25.44
C LEU A 706 -3.99 -34.85 -26.05
N TYR A 707 -2.86 -35.49 -26.39
CA TYR A 707 -2.78 -36.86 -26.87
C TYR A 707 -1.83 -37.67 -25.99
N LEU A 708 -2.17 -38.95 -25.79
CA LEU A 708 -1.32 -39.95 -25.17
C LEU A 708 -1.23 -41.15 -26.11
N ASN A 709 -0.02 -41.51 -26.52
CA ASN A 709 0.24 -42.68 -27.38
C ASN A 709 -0.60 -42.70 -28.68
N GLY A 710 -0.86 -41.54 -29.27
CA GLY A 710 -1.70 -41.39 -30.48
C GLY A 710 -3.21 -41.23 -30.22
N LYS A 711 -3.69 -41.53 -29.00
CA LYS A 711 -5.10 -41.36 -28.62
C LYS A 711 -5.33 -39.94 -28.11
N LYS A 712 -6.35 -39.25 -28.66
CA LYS A 712 -6.82 -37.95 -28.12
C LYS A 712 -7.45 -38.17 -26.74
N ILE A 713 -7.00 -37.42 -25.74
CA ILE A 713 -7.43 -37.53 -24.35
C ILE A 713 -8.41 -36.42 -23.99
N LEU A 714 -8.04 -35.15 -24.23
CA LEU A 714 -8.86 -33.99 -23.89
C LEU A 714 -8.55 -32.81 -24.81
N GLU A 715 -9.52 -31.90 -24.95
CA GLU A 715 -9.37 -30.59 -25.59
C GLU A 715 -10.08 -29.55 -24.72
N ASN A 716 -9.41 -28.43 -24.46
CA ASN A 716 -9.97 -27.33 -23.64
C ASN A 716 -9.41 -25.98 -24.13
N ASN A 717 -10.18 -24.92 -23.89
CA ASN A 717 -9.87 -23.53 -24.27
C ASN A 717 -9.90 -22.54 -23.10
N ASN A 718 -10.03 -23.01 -21.85
CA ASN A 718 -10.00 -22.15 -20.68
C ASN A 718 -8.64 -22.21 -19.96
N SER A 719 -7.82 -21.17 -20.14
CA SER A 719 -6.48 -21.09 -19.55
C SER A 719 -6.47 -20.86 -18.02
N LYS A 720 -7.59 -20.41 -17.44
CA LYS A 720 -7.75 -20.15 -15.99
C LYS A 720 -7.98 -21.43 -15.19
N VAL A 721 -8.40 -22.52 -15.84
CA VAL A 721 -8.71 -23.80 -15.19
C VAL A 721 -7.56 -24.79 -15.39
N VAL A 722 -7.32 -25.64 -14.38
CA VAL A 722 -6.40 -26.77 -14.48
C VAL A 722 -7.21 -28.03 -14.72
N ASP A 723 -7.02 -28.65 -15.88
CA ASP A 723 -7.62 -29.96 -16.15
C ASP A 723 -6.87 -31.04 -15.37
N LYS A 724 -7.61 -31.86 -14.62
CA LYS A 724 -7.11 -33.01 -13.86
C LYS A 724 -7.61 -34.30 -14.49
N ILE A 725 -6.72 -35.07 -15.10
CA ILE A 725 -7.11 -36.21 -15.94
C ILE A 725 -6.51 -37.49 -15.36
N ASP A 726 -7.32 -38.53 -15.17
CA ASP A 726 -6.85 -39.87 -14.84
C ASP A 726 -6.55 -40.64 -16.12
N ILE A 727 -5.31 -41.10 -16.27
CA ILE A 727 -4.84 -41.83 -17.45
C ILE A 727 -4.30 -43.22 -17.09
N THR A 728 -4.66 -43.74 -15.92
CA THR A 728 -4.10 -45.00 -15.37
C THR A 728 -4.22 -46.16 -16.35
N ASN A 729 -5.35 -46.24 -17.06
CA ASN A 729 -5.65 -47.32 -18.00
C ASN A 729 -5.16 -47.06 -19.44
N ASP A 730 -4.61 -45.87 -19.73
CA ASP A 730 -4.19 -45.47 -21.08
C ASP A 730 -2.67 -45.57 -21.29
N LEU A 731 -1.92 -46.00 -20.27
CA LEU A 731 -0.47 -46.13 -20.30
C LEU A 731 -0.01 -47.48 -20.90
N ASN A 732 1.00 -47.41 -21.76
CA ASN A 732 1.78 -48.56 -22.19
C ASN A 732 2.79 -48.97 -21.12
N LYS A 733 3.09 -50.27 -21.02
CA LYS A 733 3.96 -50.84 -19.96
C LYS A 733 5.44 -50.40 -19.99
N VAL A 734 5.92 -49.88 -21.12
CA VAL A 734 7.36 -49.62 -21.32
C VAL A 734 7.62 -48.15 -21.67
N LYS A 735 7.19 -47.75 -22.87
CA LYS A 735 7.40 -46.40 -23.40
C LYS A 735 6.05 -45.74 -23.61
N ASN A 736 5.98 -44.46 -23.28
CA ASN A 736 4.82 -43.62 -23.50
C ASN A 736 5.24 -42.29 -24.14
N THR A 737 4.30 -41.68 -24.85
CA THR A 737 4.50 -40.37 -25.47
C THR A 737 3.30 -39.48 -25.19
N ILE A 738 3.60 -38.29 -24.67
CA ILE A 738 2.65 -37.18 -24.61
C ILE A 738 2.87 -36.30 -25.83
N ALA A 739 1.78 -35.95 -26.52
CA ALA A 739 1.76 -34.98 -27.59
C ALA A 739 0.70 -33.92 -27.31
N ILE A 740 1.02 -32.64 -27.51
CA ILE A 740 0.11 -31.53 -27.24
C ILE A 740 0.09 -30.60 -28.45
N ILE A 741 -1.10 -30.25 -28.90
CA ILE A 741 -1.30 -29.09 -29.77
C ILE A 741 -1.60 -27.93 -28.84
N GLY A 742 -0.70 -26.95 -28.72
CA GLY A 742 -0.99 -25.69 -28.06
C GLY A 742 -1.43 -24.67 -29.09
N LYS A 743 -2.46 -23.88 -28.80
CA LYS A 743 -2.91 -22.79 -29.68
C LYS A 743 -2.85 -21.47 -28.92
N ASN A 744 -2.08 -20.55 -29.48
CA ASN A 744 -2.07 -19.16 -29.07
C ASN A 744 -3.17 -18.40 -29.83
N GLU A 745 -4.04 -17.71 -29.12
CA GLU A 745 -5.18 -16.98 -29.66
C GLU A 745 -4.91 -15.48 -29.69
N GLY A 746 -5.75 -14.72 -30.39
CA GLY A 746 -5.55 -13.29 -30.62
C GLY A 746 -5.06 -12.97 -32.03
N THR A 747 -4.93 -11.67 -32.31
CA THR A 747 -4.58 -11.13 -33.65
C THR A 747 -3.15 -10.62 -33.73
N ILE A 748 -2.44 -10.52 -32.60
CA ILE A 748 -1.05 -10.07 -32.48
C ILE A 748 -0.29 -10.95 -31.50
N ALA A 749 1.04 -10.92 -31.54
CA ALA A 749 1.89 -11.65 -30.61
C ALA A 749 1.58 -11.30 -29.15
N ASN A 750 1.41 -12.32 -28.32
CA ASN A 750 1.01 -12.23 -26.92
C ASN A 750 1.56 -13.45 -26.14
N PRO A 751 1.46 -13.48 -24.81
CA PRO A 751 1.96 -14.60 -24.02
C PRO A 751 1.23 -15.92 -24.33
N ALA A 752 1.99 -17.00 -24.53
CA ALA A 752 1.47 -18.36 -24.66
C ALA A 752 2.35 -19.34 -23.88
N GLY A 753 1.75 -20.38 -23.30
CA GLY A 753 2.51 -21.31 -22.48
C GLY A 753 1.74 -22.52 -21.97
N ILE A 754 2.34 -23.70 -22.12
CA ILE A 754 1.86 -24.96 -21.56
C ILE A 754 2.48 -25.16 -20.18
N LEU A 755 1.62 -25.37 -19.18
CA LEU A 755 2.00 -25.86 -17.86
C LEU A 755 1.47 -27.29 -17.71
N PHE A 756 2.36 -28.23 -17.43
CA PHE A 756 2.03 -29.65 -17.41
C PHE A 756 2.70 -30.38 -16.25
N ALA A 757 1.99 -31.30 -15.62
CA ALA A 757 2.55 -32.29 -14.71
C ALA A 757 1.81 -33.62 -14.84
N LEU A 758 2.54 -34.72 -14.78
CA LEU A 758 2.04 -36.08 -14.71
C LEU A 758 2.64 -36.75 -13.48
N LYS A 759 1.79 -37.17 -12.54
CA LYS A 759 2.19 -37.98 -11.39
C LYS A 759 1.86 -39.43 -11.66
N LEU A 760 2.88 -40.28 -11.56
CA LEU A 760 2.76 -41.74 -11.59
C LEU A 760 2.98 -42.26 -10.16
N GLU A 761 2.03 -43.02 -9.64
CA GLU A 761 2.11 -43.74 -8.38
C GLU A 761 2.12 -45.23 -8.68
N TYR A 762 3.09 -45.96 -8.13
CA TYR A 762 3.30 -47.38 -8.37
C TYR A 762 2.77 -48.21 -7.19
N GLU A 763 2.51 -49.50 -7.41
CA GLU A 763 1.98 -50.39 -6.35
C GLU A 763 2.91 -50.52 -5.13
N SER A 764 4.23 -50.36 -5.31
CA SER A 764 5.22 -50.30 -4.23
C SER A 764 5.11 -49.05 -3.34
N GLY A 765 4.26 -48.08 -3.69
CA GLY A 765 4.16 -46.79 -3.02
C GLY A 765 5.16 -45.74 -3.50
N LYS A 766 6.07 -46.09 -4.42
CA LYS A 766 6.94 -45.10 -5.10
C LYS A 766 6.09 -44.16 -5.96
N SER A 767 6.57 -42.94 -6.16
CA SER A 767 5.97 -42.01 -7.12
C SER A 767 7.01 -41.24 -7.92
N THR A 768 6.67 -40.90 -9.16
CA THR A 768 7.50 -40.08 -10.06
C THR A 768 6.65 -38.98 -10.69
N ILE A 769 7.21 -37.78 -10.82
CA ILE A 769 6.54 -36.65 -11.47
C ILE A 769 7.30 -36.27 -12.74
N LEU A 770 6.63 -36.43 -13.88
CA LEU A 770 7.02 -35.80 -15.14
C LEU A 770 6.38 -34.41 -15.20
N LYS A 771 7.08 -33.40 -15.72
CA LYS A 771 6.60 -32.02 -15.75
C LYS A 771 7.01 -31.31 -17.03
N SER A 772 6.36 -30.18 -17.32
CA SER A 772 6.83 -29.26 -18.35
C SER A 772 8.16 -28.66 -17.91
N ASP A 773 9.20 -28.96 -18.68
CA ASP A 773 10.58 -28.50 -18.47
C ASP A 773 11.30 -28.33 -19.82
N LYS A 774 12.56 -27.90 -19.80
CA LYS A 774 13.36 -27.65 -21.02
C LYS A 774 13.71 -28.92 -21.81
N SER A 775 13.39 -30.11 -21.31
CA SER A 775 13.66 -31.36 -22.01
C SER A 775 12.64 -31.67 -23.12
N TRP A 776 11.48 -31.01 -23.10
CA TRP A 776 10.44 -31.11 -24.13
C TRP A 776 10.92 -30.56 -25.48
N VAL A 777 10.29 -31.04 -26.55
CA VAL A 777 10.56 -30.58 -27.92
C VAL A 777 9.28 -30.04 -28.56
N SER A 778 9.44 -29.17 -29.55
CA SER A 778 8.34 -28.52 -30.25
C SER A 778 8.61 -28.27 -31.73
N SER A 779 7.54 -28.17 -32.51
CA SER A 779 7.52 -27.76 -33.90
C SER A 779 6.58 -26.57 -34.09
N ARG A 780 6.99 -25.61 -34.94
CA ARG A 780 6.14 -24.50 -35.39
C ARG A 780 5.05 -24.99 -36.33
N GLU A 781 5.47 -25.75 -37.32
CA GLU A 781 4.61 -26.25 -38.39
C GLU A 781 3.97 -27.59 -38.02
N LEU A 782 2.81 -27.85 -38.63
CA LEU A 782 2.12 -29.15 -38.51
C LEU A 782 3.06 -30.27 -38.95
N PRO A 783 3.42 -31.21 -38.07
CA PRO A 783 4.35 -32.27 -38.42
C PRO A 783 3.70 -33.28 -39.38
N LYS A 784 4.50 -33.83 -40.31
CA LYS A 784 4.05 -34.84 -41.26
C LYS A 784 3.81 -36.19 -40.57
N GLY A 785 2.85 -36.97 -41.08
CA GLY A 785 2.53 -38.32 -40.58
C GLY A 785 1.80 -38.32 -39.24
N ASP A 786 1.66 -39.50 -38.61
CA ASP A 786 1.08 -39.61 -37.27
C ASP A 786 2.11 -39.20 -36.21
N TRP A 787 2.30 -37.90 -36.09
CA TRP A 787 3.20 -37.28 -35.14
C TRP A 787 2.73 -37.40 -33.69
N THR A 788 1.57 -37.97 -33.41
CA THR A 788 1.10 -38.24 -32.04
C THR A 788 1.45 -39.64 -31.56
N ALA A 789 1.85 -40.53 -32.48
CA ALA A 789 2.21 -41.91 -32.21
C ALA A 789 3.47 -42.06 -31.33
N LEU A 790 3.57 -43.24 -30.71
CA LEU A 790 4.65 -43.66 -29.82
C LEU A 790 6.04 -43.69 -30.50
N ASN A 791 6.08 -44.12 -31.76
CA ASN A 791 7.32 -44.39 -32.50
C ASN A 791 7.71 -43.27 -33.46
N TYR A 792 7.02 -42.14 -33.42
CA TYR A 792 7.37 -40.98 -34.24
C TYR A 792 8.73 -40.40 -33.85
N ASN A 793 9.56 -40.11 -34.85
CA ASN A 793 10.89 -39.54 -34.67
C ASN A 793 10.83 -38.00 -34.60
N ASP A 794 11.03 -37.45 -33.41
CA ASP A 794 11.04 -36.01 -33.13
C ASP A 794 12.47 -35.47 -32.90
N SER A 795 13.52 -36.19 -33.32
CA SER A 795 14.91 -35.80 -33.10
C SER A 795 15.31 -34.49 -33.80
N SER A 796 14.59 -34.09 -34.85
CA SER A 796 14.79 -32.83 -35.57
C SER A 796 14.04 -31.65 -34.98
N TRP A 797 13.21 -31.87 -33.95
CA TRP A 797 12.39 -30.80 -33.35
C TRP A 797 13.22 -29.90 -32.44
N LEU A 798 12.82 -28.64 -32.36
CA LEU A 798 13.49 -27.65 -31.51
C LEU A 798 13.16 -27.88 -30.04
N LYS A 799 14.11 -27.58 -29.15
CA LYS A 799 13.83 -27.54 -27.71
C LYS A 799 12.85 -26.42 -27.39
N VAL A 800 11.95 -26.68 -26.43
CA VAL A 800 11.04 -25.64 -25.94
C VAL A 800 11.80 -24.56 -25.17
N ARG A 801 11.20 -23.37 -25.07
CA ARG A 801 11.68 -22.28 -24.23
C ARG A 801 10.84 -22.15 -22.98
N ASP A 802 11.51 -21.80 -21.88
CA ASP A 802 10.86 -21.38 -20.64
C ASP A 802 10.37 -19.93 -20.75
N TYR A 803 9.06 -19.74 -20.84
CA TYR A 803 8.42 -18.42 -20.88
C TYR A 803 8.02 -17.91 -19.48
N SER A 804 8.35 -18.61 -18.39
CA SER A 804 8.11 -18.14 -17.01
C SER A 804 9.20 -17.20 -16.46
N THR A 805 10.22 -16.88 -17.26
CA THR A 805 11.41 -16.12 -16.83
C THR A 805 11.19 -14.60 -16.72
N ARG A 806 12.16 -13.89 -16.13
CA ARG A 806 12.11 -12.46 -15.75
C ARG A 806 11.62 -11.51 -16.85
N ASN A 807 11.86 -11.83 -18.13
CA ASN A 807 11.45 -11.00 -19.28
C ASN A 807 10.01 -11.26 -19.75
N PHE A 808 9.36 -12.33 -19.26
CA PHE A 808 8.05 -12.81 -19.73
C PHE A 808 7.15 -13.28 -18.55
N LYS A 809 7.31 -12.68 -17.36
CA LYS A 809 6.62 -13.10 -16.14
C LYS A 809 5.13 -12.72 -16.16
N ASN A 810 4.38 -13.35 -17.05
CA ASN A 810 2.97 -13.08 -17.34
C ASN A 810 2.01 -13.94 -16.52
N TRP A 811 2.52 -15.00 -15.87
CA TRP A 811 1.74 -15.94 -15.06
C TRP A 811 2.26 -16.02 -13.62
N GLY A 812 1.34 -16.06 -12.66
CA GLY A 812 1.49 -16.49 -11.27
C GLY A 812 1.17 -17.97 -11.07
N GLN A 813 1.02 -18.40 -9.82
CA GLN A 813 0.74 -19.80 -9.49
C GLN A 813 -0.77 -20.05 -9.56
N LEU A 814 -1.22 -21.00 -10.39
CA LEU A 814 -2.61 -21.43 -10.39
C LEU A 814 -2.94 -22.17 -9.09
N LEU A 815 -4.05 -21.81 -8.47
CA LEU A 815 -4.48 -22.37 -7.19
C LEU A 815 -4.63 -23.91 -7.26
N ASP A 816 -5.27 -24.37 -8.33
CA ASP A 816 -5.67 -25.78 -8.51
C ASP A 816 -4.57 -26.66 -9.11
N PHE A 817 -3.39 -26.12 -9.41
CA PHE A 817 -2.27 -26.87 -9.99
C PHE A 817 -1.55 -27.71 -8.92
N THR A 818 -2.28 -28.67 -8.35
CA THR A 818 -1.87 -29.56 -7.27
C THR A 818 -2.54 -30.93 -7.40
N PHE A 819 -1.81 -31.99 -7.06
CA PHE A 819 -2.32 -33.37 -6.97
C PHE A 819 -2.94 -33.66 -5.61
N LYS A 820 -2.68 -32.82 -4.60
CA LYS A 820 -3.33 -32.90 -3.30
C LYS A 820 -4.84 -32.64 -3.44
N PRO A 821 -5.67 -33.17 -2.52
CA PRO A 821 -7.06 -32.75 -2.39
C PRO A 821 -7.12 -31.22 -2.27
N HIS A 822 -8.02 -30.61 -3.02
CA HIS A 822 -8.18 -29.17 -3.10
C HIS A 822 -9.66 -28.84 -3.02
N ASN A 823 -10.06 -28.14 -1.94
CA ASN A 823 -11.46 -27.80 -1.65
C ASN A 823 -11.74 -26.30 -1.80
N GLU A 824 -10.71 -25.47 -2.07
CA GLU A 824 -10.88 -24.02 -2.19
C GLU A 824 -11.57 -23.72 -3.53
N LYS A 825 -12.67 -22.94 -3.49
CA LYS A 825 -13.45 -22.62 -4.70
C LYS A 825 -12.83 -21.49 -5.53
N PHE A 826 -12.01 -20.66 -4.89
CA PHE A 826 -11.38 -19.48 -5.50
C PHE A 826 -10.13 -19.06 -4.72
N ALA A 827 -9.27 -18.28 -5.35
CA ALA A 827 -8.09 -17.72 -4.72
C ALA A 827 -8.46 -16.59 -3.75
N ARG A 828 -8.19 -16.77 -2.45
CA ARG A 828 -8.34 -15.70 -1.46
C ARG A 828 -7.47 -14.50 -1.81
N ALA A 829 -8.06 -13.31 -1.82
CA ALA A 829 -7.39 -12.06 -2.17
C ALA A 829 -6.15 -11.77 -1.31
N SER A 830 -6.15 -12.24 -0.06
CA SER A 830 -5.01 -12.13 0.86
C SER A 830 -3.76 -12.89 0.39
N LEU A 831 -3.91 -13.93 -0.45
CA LEU A 831 -2.84 -14.76 -1.02
C LEU A 831 -2.38 -14.26 -2.40
N VAL A 832 -3.08 -13.27 -2.96
CA VAL A 832 -2.79 -12.70 -4.27
C VAL A 832 -1.85 -11.50 -4.12
N LYS A 833 -0.99 -11.29 -5.12
CA LYS A 833 -0.16 -10.08 -5.21
C LYS A 833 -1.05 -8.84 -5.23
N GLN A 834 -0.51 -7.68 -4.87
CA GLN A 834 -1.26 -6.44 -4.99
C GLN A 834 -1.67 -6.20 -6.45
N HIS A 835 -2.96 -6.35 -6.73
CA HIS A 835 -3.58 -6.08 -8.03
C HIS A 835 -4.01 -4.61 -8.11
N PRO A 836 -3.95 -3.95 -9.29
CA PRO A 836 -4.43 -2.56 -9.44
C PRO A 836 -5.84 -2.34 -8.90
N PHE A 837 -6.75 -3.29 -9.15
CA PHE A 837 -8.10 -3.30 -8.57
C PHE A 837 -8.10 -3.21 -7.03
N MET A 838 -7.37 -4.09 -6.33
CA MET A 838 -7.29 -4.04 -4.87
C MET A 838 -6.65 -2.76 -4.36
N LYS A 839 -5.66 -2.21 -5.09
CA LYS A 839 -5.04 -0.93 -4.76
C LYS A 839 -6.04 0.21 -4.88
N ALA A 840 -6.87 0.23 -5.93
CA ALA A 840 -7.97 1.18 -6.08
C ALA A 840 -8.97 1.09 -4.91
N LEU A 841 -9.26 -0.13 -4.45
CA LEU A 841 -10.10 -0.41 -3.27
C LEU A 841 -9.42 -0.18 -1.91
N GLY A 842 -8.21 0.41 -1.87
CA GLY A 842 -7.56 0.80 -0.61
C GLY A 842 -6.63 -0.24 0.00
N ARG A 843 -6.27 -1.33 -0.70
CA ARG A 843 -5.19 -2.23 -0.22
C ARG A 843 -3.85 -1.49 -0.22
N PRO A 844 -3.15 -1.36 0.92
CA PRO A 844 -1.90 -0.62 1.00
C PRO A 844 -0.76 -1.34 0.24
N SER A 845 0.28 -0.60 -0.16
CA SER A 845 1.46 -1.14 -0.82
C SER A 845 2.39 -1.95 0.11
N ARG A 846 2.11 -1.98 1.42
CA ARG A 846 2.90 -2.68 2.46
C ARG A 846 4.39 -2.35 2.41
N GLU A 847 4.69 -1.15 1.92
CA GLU A 847 6.01 -0.55 1.91
C GLU A 847 6.33 0.09 3.26
N ILE A 848 5.32 0.64 3.92
CA ILE A 848 5.39 1.21 5.27
C ILE A 848 4.47 0.39 6.19
N VAL A 849 4.66 0.51 7.51
CA VAL A 849 3.70 -0.03 8.48
C VAL A 849 2.38 0.68 8.22
N THR A 850 1.30 -0.10 8.09
CA THR A 850 -0.06 0.43 7.99
C THR A 850 -0.86 -0.11 9.16
N THR A 851 -1.18 0.76 10.11
CA THR A 851 -1.93 0.43 11.34
C THR A 851 -3.43 0.62 11.17
N SER A 852 -3.85 1.56 10.31
CA SER A 852 -5.24 1.81 9.93
C SER A 852 -5.37 1.99 8.42
N ARG A 853 -6.58 1.80 7.89
CA ARG A 853 -6.90 2.04 6.46
C ARG A 853 -7.95 3.16 6.38
N GLU A 854 -7.94 3.93 5.29
CA GLU A 854 -8.98 4.93 5.06
C GLU A 854 -10.29 4.24 4.66
N ASP A 855 -11.36 4.48 5.43
CA ASP A 855 -12.69 3.94 5.13
C ASP A 855 -13.48 4.77 4.10
N GLN A 856 -12.98 5.97 3.76
CA GLN A 856 -13.63 6.83 2.77
C GLN A 856 -13.40 6.35 1.34
N ALA A 857 -14.48 6.30 0.56
CA ALA A 857 -14.40 5.96 -0.85
C ALA A 857 -13.56 6.99 -1.62
N THR A 858 -12.54 6.52 -2.34
CA THR A 858 -11.74 7.38 -3.21
C THR A 858 -12.40 7.54 -4.59
N LEU A 859 -12.06 8.61 -5.32
CA LEU A 859 -12.50 8.77 -6.72
C LEU A 859 -12.05 7.60 -7.59
N LEU A 860 -10.82 7.11 -7.36
CA LEU A 860 -10.27 5.97 -8.11
C LEU A 860 -11.11 4.70 -7.87
N GLN A 861 -11.48 4.44 -6.62
CA GLN A 861 -12.38 3.34 -6.27
C GLN A 861 -13.74 3.47 -6.96
N ALA A 862 -14.33 4.66 -6.94
CA ALA A 862 -15.63 4.90 -7.56
C ALA A 862 -15.58 4.64 -9.08
N LEU A 863 -14.53 5.11 -9.77
CA LEU A 863 -14.32 4.84 -11.19
C LEU A 863 -14.15 3.35 -11.46
N GLU A 864 -13.26 2.68 -10.72
CA GLU A 864 -12.99 1.24 -10.90
C GLU A 864 -14.25 0.38 -10.71
N LEU A 865 -15.10 0.71 -9.73
CA LEU A 865 -16.35 -0.01 -9.48
C LEU A 865 -17.48 0.33 -10.45
N THR A 866 -17.42 1.49 -11.13
CA THR A 866 -18.47 1.94 -12.07
C THR A 866 -18.18 1.50 -13.50
N ASN A 867 -16.92 1.61 -13.94
CA ASN A 867 -16.55 1.36 -15.34
C ASN A 867 -15.17 0.70 -15.53
N GLY A 868 -14.59 0.14 -14.46
CA GLY A 868 -13.33 -0.58 -14.55
C GLY A 868 -13.44 -1.83 -15.41
N GLU A 869 -12.55 -1.95 -16.42
CA GLU A 869 -12.53 -3.06 -17.37
C GLU A 869 -12.39 -4.42 -16.66
N PHE A 870 -11.50 -4.48 -15.66
CA PHE A 870 -11.27 -5.70 -14.89
C PHE A 870 -12.53 -6.17 -14.18
N PHE A 871 -13.17 -5.30 -13.39
CA PHE A 871 -14.38 -5.66 -12.65
C PHE A 871 -15.53 -6.01 -13.57
N ASN A 872 -15.73 -5.25 -14.65
CA ASN A 872 -16.76 -5.52 -15.63
C ASN A 872 -16.59 -6.91 -16.29
N SER A 873 -15.35 -7.30 -16.64
CA SER A 873 -15.09 -8.63 -17.19
C SER A 873 -15.44 -9.78 -16.24
N ILE A 874 -15.36 -9.57 -14.92
CA ILE A 874 -15.74 -10.56 -13.91
C ILE A 874 -17.27 -10.66 -13.80
N LEU A 875 -17.98 -9.54 -13.87
CA LEU A 875 -19.45 -9.54 -13.95
C LEU A 875 -19.91 -10.28 -15.19
N GLU A 876 -19.22 -10.06 -16.32
CA GLU A 876 -19.49 -10.72 -17.58
C GLU A 876 -19.34 -12.25 -17.49
N GLU A 877 -18.19 -12.72 -17.00
CA GLU A 877 -17.89 -14.14 -16.80
C GLU A 877 -18.91 -14.80 -15.85
N GLY A 878 -19.25 -14.11 -14.77
CA GLY A 878 -20.26 -14.58 -13.83
C GLY A 878 -21.64 -14.68 -14.44
N ALA A 879 -22.03 -13.70 -15.26
CA ALA A 879 -23.34 -13.71 -15.91
C ALA A 879 -23.46 -14.89 -16.88
N GLN A 880 -22.41 -15.17 -17.66
CA GLN A 880 -22.37 -16.36 -18.52
C GLN A 880 -22.47 -17.66 -17.72
N SER A 881 -21.75 -17.76 -16.60
CA SER A 881 -21.79 -18.93 -15.71
C SER A 881 -23.18 -19.14 -15.10
N TRP A 882 -23.83 -18.07 -14.65
CA TRP A 882 -25.16 -18.12 -14.04
C TRP A 882 -26.25 -18.42 -15.06
N LEU A 883 -26.20 -17.86 -16.27
CA LEU A 883 -27.12 -18.20 -17.35
C LEU A 883 -27.03 -19.69 -17.73
N LYS A 884 -25.81 -20.24 -17.77
CA LYS A 884 -25.60 -21.68 -18.00
C LYS A 884 -26.16 -22.53 -16.85
N LYS A 885 -26.10 -22.04 -15.61
CA LYS A 885 -26.52 -22.79 -14.42
C LYS A 885 -28.04 -22.75 -14.21
N TYR A 886 -28.66 -21.58 -14.37
CA TYR A 886 -30.06 -21.35 -14.00
C TYR A 886 -31.00 -21.20 -15.22
N GLY A 887 -30.46 -21.17 -16.44
CA GLY A 887 -31.26 -21.05 -17.66
C GLY A 887 -32.03 -19.73 -17.70
N GLU A 888 -33.35 -19.82 -17.90
CA GLU A 888 -34.27 -18.68 -17.99
C GLU A 888 -34.97 -18.36 -16.64
N ASP A 889 -34.60 -19.03 -15.55
CA ASP A 889 -35.24 -18.83 -14.24
C ASP A 889 -34.72 -17.56 -13.54
N SER A 890 -35.21 -16.40 -13.98
CA SER A 890 -34.92 -15.08 -13.39
C SER A 890 -35.26 -15.02 -11.90
N ASN A 891 -36.31 -15.74 -11.45
CA ASN A 891 -36.70 -15.73 -10.04
C ASN A 891 -35.65 -16.40 -9.17
N MET A 892 -35.22 -17.60 -9.56
CA MET A 892 -34.16 -18.32 -8.86
C MET A 892 -32.85 -17.54 -8.87
N MET A 893 -32.51 -16.83 -9.96
CA MET A 893 -31.33 -15.96 -10.00
C MET A 893 -31.41 -14.84 -8.97
N VAL A 894 -32.52 -14.10 -8.91
CA VAL A 894 -32.69 -12.98 -7.95
C VAL A 894 -32.66 -13.49 -6.51
N GLU A 895 -33.39 -14.56 -6.20
CA GLU A 895 -33.42 -15.13 -4.85
C GLU A 895 -32.03 -15.61 -4.41
N ASN A 896 -31.30 -16.34 -5.27
CA ASN A 896 -29.94 -16.79 -4.96
C ASN A 896 -28.97 -15.62 -4.80
N LEU A 897 -29.09 -14.56 -5.60
CA LEU A 897 -28.22 -13.39 -5.51
C LEU A 897 -28.40 -12.69 -4.16
N TYR A 898 -29.64 -12.44 -3.74
CA TYR A 898 -29.94 -11.82 -2.46
C TYR A 898 -29.48 -12.68 -1.28
N GLN A 899 -29.76 -13.99 -1.32
CA GLN A 899 -29.36 -14.91 -0.25
C GLN A 899 -27.84 -14.98 -0.11
N LYS A 900 -27.10 -15.06 -1.22
CA LYS A 900 -25.63 -15.12 -1.19
C LYS A 900 -24.99 -13.78 -0.84
N ALA A 901 -25.50 -12.68 -1.40
CA ALA A 901 -24.87 -11.36 -1.27
C ALA A 901 -25.25 -10.64 0.03
N LEU A 902 -26.49 -10.77 0.47
CA LEU A 902 -27.10 -10.00 1.58
C LEU A 902 -27.62 -10.88 2.73
N SER A 903 -27.51 -12.20 2.61
CA SER A 903 -27.93 -13.17 3.64
C SER A 903 -29.43 -13.10 3.97
N ARG A 904 -30.27 -12.64 3.02
CA ARG A 904 -31.73 -12.59 3.14
C ARG A 904 -32.41 -12.83 1.79
N ASN A 905 -33.72 -13.02 1.81
CA ASN A 905 -34.54 -12.95 0.59
C ASN A 905 -34.73 -11.49 0.14
N PRO A 906 -34.98 -11.25 -1.16
CA PRO A 906 -35.39 -9.93 -1.63
C PRO A 906 -36.75 -9.56 -1.03
N MET A 907 -36.95 -8.28 -0.73
CA MET A 907 -38.29 -7.75 -0.45
C MET A 907 -39.13 -7.78 -1.74
N GLU A 908 -40.46 -7.76 -1.63
CA GLU A 908 -41.35 -7.83 -2.79
C GLU A 908 -41.08 -6.72 -3.83
N GLU A 909 -40.81 -5.49 -3.37
CA GLU A 909 -40.48 -4.36 -4.26
C GLU A 909 -39.14 -4.56 -4.96
N GLU A 910 -38.11 -4.99 -4.21
CA GLU A 910 -36.78 -5.31 -4.76
C GLU A 910 -36.87 -6.42 -5.80
N LYS A 911 -37.59 -7.50 -5.47
CA LYS A 911 -37.81 -8.65 -6.34
C LYS A 911 -38.48 -8.20 -7.64
N LYS A 912 -39.55 -7.41 -7.55
CA LYS A 912 -40.27 -6.86 -8.70
C LYS A 912 -39.35 -6.03 -9.61
N ILE A 913 -38.51 -5.15 -9.03
CA ILE A 913 -37.56 -4.33 -9.79
C ILE A 913 -36.56 -5.22 -10.54
N MET A 914 -35.94 -6.18 -9.85
CA MET A 914 -34.91 -7.04 -10.45
C MET A 914 -35.48 -7.96 -11.54
N LEU A 915 -36.68 -8.52 -11.32
CA LEU A 915 -37.36 -9.33 -12.33
C LEU A 915 -37.74 -8.52 -13.57
N ASN A 916 -38.14 -7.25 -13.40
CA ASN A 916 -38.42 -6.36 -14.53
C ASN A 916 -37.16 -6.07 -15.36
N VAL A 917 -36.00 -5.95 -14.72
CA VAL A 917 -34.71 -5.77 -15.43
C VAL A 917 -34.31 -7.02 -16.21
N LEU A 918 -34.45 -8.21 -15.61
CA LEU A 918 -34.08 -9.48 -16.24
C LEU A 918 -35.06 -9.91 -17.34
N GLY A 919 -36.36 -9.72 -17.14
CA GLY A 919 -37.41 -10.24 -18.00
C GLY A 919 -37.54 -11.78 -17.94
N GLU A 920 -38.33 -12.34 -18.85
CA GLU A 920 -38.56 -13.80 -18.95
C GLU A 920 -37.36 -14.54 -19.55
N THR A 921 -36.61 -13.88 -20.45
CA THR A 921 -35.41 -14.44 -21.10
C THR A 921 -34.19 -13.57 -20.75
N PRO A 922 -33.54 -13.79 -19.59
CA PRO A 922 -32.47 -12.94 -19.11
C PRO A 922 -31.27 -12.97 -20.05
N LYS A 923 -30.82 -11.79 -20.50
CA LYS A 923 -29.59 -11.64 -21.28
C LYS A 923 -28.39 -11.38 -20.37
N GLN A 924 -27.21 -11.71 -20.89
CA GLN A 924 -25.93 -11.52 -20.19
C GLN A 924 -25.75 -10.09 -19.66
N GLN A 925 -26.13 -9.07 -20.42
CA GLN A 925 -25.99 -7.67 -20.00
C GLN A 925 -26.94 -7.31 -18.85
N GLN A 926 -28.20 -7.74 -18.90
CA GLN A 926 -29.17 -7.47 -17.83
C GLN A 926 -28.73 -8.12 -16.51
N LEU A 927 -28.18 -9.33 -16.57
CA LEU A 927 -27.68 -10.01 -15.37
C LEU A 927 -26.42 -9.33 -14.81
N GLN A 928 -25.53 -8.79 -15.66
CA GLN A 928 -24.41 -7.96 -15.21
C GLN A 928 -24.90 -6.71 -14.46
N ASP A 929 -25.92 -6.02 -14.98
CA ASP A 929 -26.48 -4.83 -14.35
C ASP A 929 -27.11 -5.16 -12.98
N VAL A 930 -27.81 -6.29 -12.87
CA VAL A 930 -28.39 -6.78 -11.61
C VAL A 930 -27.28 -7.13 -10.59
N PHE A 931 -26.21 -7.80 -11.02
CA PHE A 931 -25.05 -8.06 -10.16
C PHE A 931 -24.43 -6.76 -9.67
N TRP A 932 -24.18 -5.83 -10.58
CA TRP A 932 -23.59 -4.53 -10.27
C TRP A 932 -24.44 -3.77 -9.25
N ALA A 933 -25.76 -3.70 -9.45
CA ALA A 933 -26.69 -3.02 -8.55
C ALA A 933 -26.62 -3.56 -7.10
N ILE A 934 -26.58 -4.88 -6.92
CA ILE A 934 -26.47 -5.49 -5.60
C ILE A 934 -25.09 -5.24 -4.99
N LEU A 935 -24.02 -5.42 -5.76
CA LEU A 935 -22.66 -5.22 -5.27
C LEU A 935 -22.37 -3.75 -4.91
N MET A 936 -23.07 -2.79 -5.54
CA MET A 936 -22.94 -1.37 -5.23
C MET A 936 -23.86 -0.90 -4.10
N SER A 937 -24.78 -1.75 -3.63
CA SER A 937 -25.67 -1.41 -2.53
C SER A 937 -24.89 -1.18 -1.22
N PRO A 938 -25.33 -0.23 -0.37
CA PRO A 938 -24.74 -0.06 0.96
C PRO A 938 -24.82 -1.32 1.81
N GLU A 939 -25.90 -2.10 1.71
CA GLU A 939 -26.06 -3.36 2.47
C GLU A 939 -24.99 -4.40 2.10
N PHE A 940 -24.49 -4.38 0.86
CA PHE A 940 -23.37 -5.21 0.45
C PHE A 940 -22.02 -4.63 0.88
N GLN A 941 -21.81 -3.33 0.63
CA GLN A 941 -20.51 -2.66 0.77
C GLN A 941 -20.06 -2.47 2.22
N PHE A 942 -20.98 -2.49 3.18
CA PHE A 942 -20.70 -2.25 4.59
C PHE A 942 -20.93 -3.49 5.45
N ILE A 943 -20.12 -3.61 6.50
CA ILE A 943 -20.33 -4.56 7.58
C ILE A 943 -21.35 -3.92 8.52
N ASN A 944 -22.58 -4.44 8.49
CA ASN A 944 -23.72 -3.89 9.22
C ASN A 944 -23.93 -4.50 10.59
#